data_AF-A0A1Z5L3E9-F1
#
_entry.id   AF-A0A1Z5L3E9-F1
#
_cell.length_a   1.000
_cell.length_b   1.000
_cell.length_c   1.000
_cell.angle_alpha   90.00
_cell.angle_beta   90.00
_cell.angle_gamma   90.00
#
_symmetry.space_group_name_H-M   'P 1'
#
loop_
_entity.id
_entity.type
_entity.pdbx_description
1 polymer ?
#
loop_
_entity_poly.entity_id
_entity_poly.type
_entity_poly.pdbx_seq_one_letter_code
_entity_poly.pdbx_strand_id
1 'polypeptide(L)'
;MKAGDRLIAARHGESADVEQRLAVLRSRWAELAELAASKRKRLEDAYEAFQYHADANEAESWMREKLPLVTSHDYGKDEPSAQALLQRHGSLESEIKAYGSDIQRLNDQADKMIKSGLASFSLLDAVAEDVEEEEWTTVQQPKEEWVEEVVQKEVLKEVTEERRVPQVQALYPFTGQGIDMQRGEVMTLVQKTNNDWWNVRKLSGQEGFVPANYVKEVEPRLVKKVIKRPVVVPEVRLVRKIIQTTTKSVLRKPKPEKTTNHTNSIPKDSHGFRQRQDSINASYQHLLSASKERRNYLEDAIRLFGFYRECDDFETWMVDKNFVTDLSASKVRLDEIDRLVAELEANKHSQMDAIRRRSKQIHDRWNRLNGLKTEKERSLEGATSIELFHRTCDDARDWMMEKLQKIDMDEVGRDMKTVQALQRRHENLERELAPVEEKFNRVNLLADSVKASYPSEHSNVVKKQKELQDMWDQVKDRAAERRLRLEDSRGLQVLTNSAKNLLAWVSEVKVALNSFEPARDVATAEHNLKKHQELGDDIRTHEDEFSDIQALGRKLLQKNKNSDEIQAMLVQLDEEQKAIHRGWQEKLDYLRQGVDLQMFNREADQIDSITSSHDALLDFEDLGTTLDDVEALSKRHENLINTLHVQDQRLHVFSSMADKLIAAGHHKSKRIDKRRNQVLENRQAVKDKAYKRKELLEASRAYHEFKAELDEMLAWIHEKQKLASDESYRDLTNLERKLKKHEAFEAELKANEARLHDINSNGQSLILGKHYATPDVEKD
;
A
#
# COMPACT_ATOMS: atom_id res chain seq x y z
N MET A 1 100.51 -72.51 -70.62
CA MET A 1 100.69 -71.47 -71.65
C MET A 1 102.09 -70.87 -71.66
N LYS A 2 102.59 -70.31 -70.54
CA LYS A 2 103.92 -69.66 -70.44
C LYS A 2 105.14 -70.49 -70.89
N ALA A 3 105.08 -71.83 -70.87
CA ALA A 3 106.16 -72.70 -71.36
C ALA A 3 106.14 -72.91 -72.88
N GLY A 4 104.95 -72.91 -73.51
CA GLY A 4 104.81 -73.04 -74.97
C GLY A 4 105.14 -71.73 -75.69
N ASP A 5 104.79 -70.57 -75.10
CA ASP A 5 105.18 -69.25 -75.61
C ASP A 5 106.73 -69.10 -75.67
N ARG A 6 107.47 -69.75 -74.76
CA ARG A 6 108.96 -69.78 -74.77
C ARG A 6 109.54 -70.65 -75.88
N LEU A 7 108.89 -71.76 -76.23
CA LEU A 7 109.32 -72.66 -77.31
C LEU A 7 109.11 -72.03 -78.69
N ILE A 8 108.07 -71.20 -78.85
CA ILE A 8 107.83 -70.39 -80.04
C ILE A 8 108.92 -69.30 -80.16
N ALA A 9 109.22 -68.60 -79.07
CA ALA A 9 110.27 -67.58 -79.03
C ALA A 9 111.69 -68.13 -79.33
N ALA A 10 111.96 -69.41 -79.03
CA ALA A 10 113.25 -70.07 -79.28
C ALA A 10 113.44 -70.63 -80.71
N ARG A 11 112.50 -70.37 -81.63
CA ARG A 11 112.51 -70.86 -83.04
C ARG A 11 112.77 -72.37 -83.18
N HIS A 12 112.17 -73.16 -82.29
CA HIS A 12 112.23 -74.61 -82.36
C HIS A 12 111.55 -75.13 -83.65
N GLY A 13 112.03 -76.25 -84.20
CA GLY A 13 111.58 -76.81 -85.49
C GLY A 13 110.08 -77.14 -85.58
N GLU A 14 109.38 -77.20 -84.44
CA GLU A 14 107.93 -77.44 -84.35
C GLU A 14 107.14 -76.26 -83.74
N SER A 15 107.73 -75.06 -83.72
CA SER A 15 107.13 -73.85 -83.11
C SER A 15 105.75 -73.48 -83.70
N ALA A 16 105.52 -73.69 -84.99
CA ALA A 16 104.23 -73.45 -85.63
C ALA A 16 103.11 -74.38 -85.11
N ASP A 17 103.42 -75.66 -84.87
CA ASP A 17 102.44 -76.61 -84.31
C ASP A 17 102.15 -76.29 -82.83
N VAL A 18 103.17 -75.84 -82.08
CA VAL A 18 103.01 -75.35 -80.70
C VAL A 18 102.14 -74.09 -80.64
N GLU A 19 102.29 -73.15 -81.59
CA GLU A 19 101.46 -71.93 -81.69
C GLU A 19 100.00 -72.24 -82.03
N GLN A 20 99.76 -73.12 -83.00
CA GLN A 20 98.40 -73.55 -83.37
C GLN A 20 97.71 -74.26 -82.20
N ARG A 21 98.41 -75.16 -81.49
CA ARG A 21 97.89 -75.85 -80.30
C ARG A 21 97.61 -74.88 -79.15
N LEU A 22 98.44 -73.86 -78.94
CA LEU A 22 98.20 -72.82 -77.95
C LEU A 22 97.01 -71.92 -78.31
N ALA A 23 96.82 -71.57 -79.59
CA ALA A 23 95.67 -70.79 -80.05
C ALA A 23 94.35 -71.56 -79.85
N VAL A 24 94.32 -72.86 -80.22
CA VAL A 24 93.17 -73.75 -79.96
C VAL A 24 92.92 -73.89 -78.46
N LEU A 25 93.96 -74.03 -77.64
CA LEU A 25 93.82 -74.10 -76.18
C LEU A 25 93.27 -72.79 -75.60
N ARG A 26 93.70 -71.62 -76.10
CA ARG A 26 93.17 -70.31 -75.68
C ARG A 26 91.70 -70.15 -76.07
N SER A 27 91.33 -70.54 -77.29
CA SER A 27 89.93 -70.53 -77.75
C SER A 27 89.06 -71.44 -76.89
N ARG A 28 89.49 -72.69 -76.64
CA ARG A 28 88.77 -73.63 -75.78
C ARG A 28 88.69 -73.17 -74.32
N TRP A 29 89.73 -72.49 -73.81
CA TRP A 29 89.71 -71.90 -72.46
C TRP A 29 88.77 -70.71 -72.37
N ALA A 30 88.72 -69.85 -73.40
CA ALA A 30 87.75 -68.75 -73.47
C ALA A 30 86.31 -69.26 -73.55
N GLU A 31 86.07 -70.31 -74.36
CA GLU A 31 84.77 -70.98 -74.45
C GLU A 31 84.38 -71.66 -73.13
N LEU A 32 85.33 -72.31 -72.45
CA LEU A 32 85.10 -72.88 -71.12
C LEU A 32 84.84 -71.80 -70.06
N ALA A 33 85.53 -70.67 -70.12
CA ALA A 33 85.30 -69.54 -69.21
C ALA A 33 83.93 -68.89 -69.44
N GLU A 34 83.51 -68.74 -70.69
CA GLU A 34 82.17 -68.26 -71.06
C GLU A 34 81.09 -69.26 -70.61
N LEU A 35 81.30 -70.56 -70.81
CA LEU A 35 80.41 -71.61 -70.32
C LEU A 35 80.36 -71.63 -68.78
N ALA A 36 81.47 -71.44 -68.08
CA ALA A 36 81.52 -71.35 -66.62
C ALA A 36 80.83 -70.08 -66.08
N ALA A 37 81.00 -68.94 -66.75
CA ALA A 37 80.32 -67.69 -66.43
C ALA A 37 78.80 -67.81 -66.68
N SER A 38 78.41 -68.43 -67.80
CA SER A 38 76.99 -68.70 -68.10
C SER A 38 76.35 -69.66 -67.11
N LYS A 39 77.08 -70.70 -66.67
CA LYS A 39 76.62 -71.64 -65.62
C LYS A 39 76.50 -70.96 -64.26
N ARG A 40 77.47 -70.10 -63.89
CA ARG A 40 77.41 -69.31 -62.65
C ARG A 40 76.19 -68.39 -62.65
N LYS A 41 75.97 -67.65 -63.74
CA LYS A 41 74.82 -66.77 -63.90
C LYS A 41 73.50 -67.55 -63.79
N ARG A 42 73.37 -68.70 -64.47
CA ARG A 42 72.17 -69.56 -64.36
C ARG A 42 71.93 -70.10 -62.95
N LEU A 43 72.98 -70.40 -62.18
CA LEU A 43 72.86 -70.86 -60.80
C LEU A 43 72.43 -69.72 -59.86
N GLU A 44 72.98 -68.53 -60.05
CA GLU A 44 72.62 -67.32 -59.29
C GLU A 44 71.17 -66.92 -59.58
N ASP A 45 70.79 -66.91 -60.85
CA ASP A 45 69.43 -66.68 -61.33
C ASP A 45 68.42 -67.72 -60.77
N ALA A 46 68.80 -69.01 -60.71
CA ALA A 46 67.95 -70.06 -60.15
C ALA A 46 67.79 -69.91 -58.63
N TYR A 47 68.88 -69.60 -57.91
CA TYR A 47 68.86 -69.34 -56.47
C TYR A 47 67.97 -68.14 -56.13
N GLU A 48 68.10 -67.06 -56.90
CA GLU A 48 67.27 -65.86 -56.77
C GLU A 48 65.76 -66.16 -57.00
N ALA A 49 65.43 -67.00 -57.99
CA ALA A 49 64.05 -67.44 -58.24
C ALA A 49 63.50 -68.33 -57.11
N PHE A 50 64.30 -69.25 -56.58
CA PHE A 50 63.93 -70.06 -55.42
C PHE A 50 63.64 -69.22 -54.19
N GLN A 51 64.50 -68.24 -53.90
CA GLN A 51 64.33 -67.35 -52.76
C GLN A 51 63.02 -66.56 -52.88
N TYR A 52 62.73 -66.00 -54.07
CA TYR A 52 61.45 -65.32 -54.30
C TYR A 52 60.26 -66.26 -54.06
N HIS A 53 60.30 -67.50 -54.56
CA HIS A 53 59.19 -68.44 -54.38
C HIS A 53 58.98 -68.84 -52.92
N ALA A 54 60.06 -68.99 -52.15
CA ALA A 54 59.99 -69.23 -50.72
C ALA A 54 59.36 -68.03 -49.98
N ASP A 55 59.87 -66.82 -50.22
CA ASP A 55 59.36 -65.57 -49.62
C ASP A 55 57.89 -65.32 -50.01
N ALA A 56 57.50 -65.63 -51.26
CA ALA A 56 56.13 -65.49 -51.76
C ALA A 56 55.16 -66.51 -51.13
N ASN A 57 55.58 -67.77 -50.95
CA ASN A 57 54.81 -68.78 -50.22
C ASN A 57 54.60 -68.37 -48.76
N GLU A 58 55.63 -67.81 -48.13
CA GLU A 58 55.55 -67.30 -46.75
C GLU A 58 54.54 -66.17 -46.64
N ALA A 59 54.57 -65.19 -47.55
CA ALA A 59 53.61 -64.08 -47.58
C ALA A 59 52.17 -64.52 -47.83
N GLU A 60 51.94 -65.45 -48.76
CA GLU A 60 50.61 -66.03 -49.00
C GLU A 60 50.08 -66.79 -47.77
N SER A 61 50.95 -67.56 -47.09
CA SER A 61 50.57 -68.29 -45.88
C SER A 61 50.29 -67.34 -44.70
N TRP A 62 51.11 -66.30 -44.52
CA TRP A 62 50.92 -65.28 -43.49
C TRP A 62 49.61 -64.52 -43.69
N MET A 63 49.29 -64.09 -44.92
CA MET A 63 48.01 -63.44 -45.22
C MET A 63 46.82 -64.36 -44.98
N ARG A 64 46.93 -65.65 -45.32
CA ARG A 64 45.89 -66.65 -45.06
C ARG A 64 45.65 -66.89 -43.56
N GLU A 65 46.69 -66.78 -42.74
CA GLU A 65 46.58 -66.87 -41.27
C GLU A 65 45.89 -65.63 -40.68
N LYS A 66 46.22 -64.43 -41.17
CA LYS A 66 45.66 -63.17 -40.64
C LYS A 66 44.25 -62.86 -41.16
N LEU A 67 43.84 -63.41 -42.31
CA LEU A 67 42.54 -63.12 -42.93
C LEU A 67 41.33 -63.45 -42.01
N PRO A 68 41.22 -64.64 -41.38
CA PRO A 68 40.13 -64.95 -40.46
C PRO A 68 40.05 -64.01 -39.25
N LEU A 69 41.19 -63.45 -38.83
CA LEU A 69 41.26 -62.51 -37.72
C LEU A 69 40.69 -61.15 -38.13
N VAL A 70 40.85 -60.68 -39.36
CA VAL A 70 40.25 -59.39 -39.77
C VAL A 70 38.79 -59.53 -40.23
N THR A 71 38.36 -60.72 -40.64
CA THR A 71 36.97 -60.99 -41.07
C THR A 71 36.09 -61.57 -39.96
N SER A 72 36.55 -61.59 -38.71
CA SER A 72 35.74 -62.06 -37.59
C SER A 72 34.62 -61.06 -37.26
N HIS A 73 33.42 -61.60 -37.05
CA HIS A 73 32.21 -60.84 -36.75
C HIS A 73 31.94 -60.74 -35.23
N ASP A 74 32.94 -61.08 -34.41
CA ASP A 74 32.88 -60.87 -32.96
C ASP A 74 33.25 -59.41 -32.64
N TYR A 75 32.24 -58.64 -32.21
CA TYR A 75 32.35 -57.23 -31.84
C TYR A 75 32.15 -56.98 -30.34
N GLY A 76 32.07 -58.04 -29.53
CA GLY A 76 31.81 -57.93 -28.09
C GLY A 76 30.33 -57.92 -27.73
N LYS A 77 30.05 -57.96 -26.42
CA LYS A 77 28.69 -57.99 -25.83
C LYS A 77 28.37 -56.76 -24.99
N ASP A 78 29.39 -55.96 -24.68
CA ASP A 78 29.31 -54.74 -23.88
C ASP A 78 30.44 -53.77 -24.30
N GLU A 79 30.35 -52.51 -23.86
CA GLU A 79 31.31 -51.47 -24.20
C GLU A 79 32.77 -51.86 -23.86
N PRO A 80 33.08 -52.44 -22.67
CA PRO A 80 34.44 -52.83 -22.32
C PRO A 80 34.98 -54.00 -23.16
N SER A 81 34.15 -55.01 -23.48
CA SER A 81 34.59 -56.11 -24.35
C SER A 81 34.85 -55.64 -25.78
N ALA A 82 34.01 -54.75 -26.31
CA ALA A 82 34.20 -54.15 -27.62
C ALA A 82 35.48 -53.27 -27.66
N GLN A 83 35.76 -52.51 -26.60
CA GLN A 83 37.01 -51.75 -26.45
C GLN A 83 38.24 -52.67 -26.39
N ALA A 84 38.19 -53.77 -25.64
CA ALA A 84 39.29 -54.73 -25.58
C ALA A 84 39.55 -55.40 -26.94
N LEU A 85 38.49 -55.69 -27.70
CA LEU A 85 38.59 -56.20 -29.07
C LEU A 85 39.17 -55.15 -30.03
N LEU A 86 38.78 -53.88 -29.91
CA LEU A 86 39.35 -52.77 -30.69
C LEU A 86 40.85 -52.60 -30.41
N GLN A 87 41.29 -52.70 -29.15
CA GLN A 87 42.70 -52.64 -28.79
C GLN A 87 43.50 -53.80 -29.41
N ARG A 88 43.00 -55.04 -29.30
CA ARG A 88 43.63 -56.22 -29.93
C ARG A 88 43.67 -56.09 -31.45
N HIS A 89 42.60 -55.58 -32.05
CA HIS A 89 42.53 -55.32 -33.49
C HIS A 89 43.49 -54.22 -33.92
N GLY A 90 43.74 -53.19 -33.10
CA GLY A 90 44.75 -52.17 -33.36
C GLY A 90 46.17 -52.73 -33.42
N SER A 91 46.51 -53.69 -32.57
CA SER A 91 47.77 -54.44 -32.67
C SER A 91 47.86 -55.23 -33.97
N LEU A 92 46.79 -55.96 -34.33
CA LEU A 92 46.70 -56.71 -35.59
C LEU A 92 46.82 -55.79 -36.82
N GLU A 93 46.17 -54.62 -36.81
CA GLU A 93 46.26 -53.64 -37.89
C GLU A 93 47.69 -53.10 -38.04
N SER A 94 48.40 -52.91 -36.92
CA SER A 94 49.80 -52.48 -36.92
C SER A 94 50.73 -53.57 -37.47
N GLU A 95 50.51 -54.84 -37.09
CA GLU A 95 51.20 -56.00 -37.68
C GLU A 95 50.98 -56.06 -39.20
N ILE A 96 49.74 -55.87 -39.65
CA ILE A 96 49.40 -55.90 -41.08
C ILE A 96 50.06 -54.76 -41.84
N LYS A 97 50.06 -53.54 -41.29
CA LYS A 97 50.75 -52.40 -41.90
C LYS A 97 52.26 -52.60 -41.95
N ALA A 98 52.87 -53.14 -40.90
CA ALA A 98 54.31 -53.41 -40.86
C ALA A 98 54.75 -54.41 -41.93
N TYR A 99 53.93 -55.44 -42.18
CA TYR A 99 54.17 -56.44 -43.24
C TYR A 99 54.17 -55.84 -44.65
N GLY A 100 53.67 -54.61 -44.82
CA GLY A 100 53.76 -53.88 -46.09
C GLY A 100 55.19 -53.70 -46.59
N SER A 101 56.18 -53.67 -45.68
CA SER A 101 57.61 -53.62 -46.06
C SER A 101 58.09 -54.93 -46.70
N ASP A 102 57.62 -56.09 -46.22
CA ASP A 102 57.91 -57.40 -46.81
C ASP A 102 57.22 -57.56 -48.18
N ILE A 103 55.98 -57.07 -48.30
CA ILE A 103 55.28 -57.01 -49.60
C ILE A 103 56.04 -56.12 -50.59
N GLN A 104 56.56 -54.97 -50.15
CA GLN A 104 57.38 -54.10 -50.99
C GLN A 104 58.71 -54.77 -51.41
N ARG A 105 59.38 -55.47 -50.48
CA ARG A 105 60.58 -56.26 -50.79
C ARG A 105 60.29 -57.34 -51.84
N LEU A 106 59.15 -58.04 -51.72
CA LEU A 106 58.70 -59.02 -52.71
C LEU A 106 58.42 -58.39 -54.09
N ASN A 107 57.82 -57.19 -54.12
CA ASN A 107 57.64 -56.43 -55.36
C ASN A 107 59.00 -56.09 -56.02
N ASP A 108 59.96 -55.60 -55.23
CA ASP A 108 61.30 -55.26 -55.72
C ASP A 108 62.06 -56.50 -56.24
N GLN A 109 61.95 -57.64 -55.53
CA GLN A 109 62.50 -58.92 -55.96
C GLN A 109 61.85 -59.38 -57.28
N ALA A 110 60.52 -59.34 -57.38
CA ALA A 110 59.80 -59.70 -58.60
C ALA A 110 60.23 -58.83 -59.79
N ASP A 111 60.32 -57.51 -59.59
CA ASP A 111 60.78 -56.56 -60.62
C ASP A 111 62.23 -56.82 -61.06
N LYS A 112 63.10 -57.21 -60.13
CA LYS A 112 64.48 -57.62 -60.44
C LYS A 112 64.50 -58.88 -61.30
N MET A 113 63.71 -59.91 -60.97
CA MET A 113 63.61 -61.15 -61.76
C MET A 113 63.03 -60.91 -63.17
N ILE A 114 62.12 -59.94 -63.30
CA ILE A 114 61.55 -59.55 -64.59
C ILE A 114 62.62 -58.85 -65.45
N LYS A 115 63.41 -57.93 -64.86
CA LYS A 115 64.47 -57.19 -65.56
C LYS A 115 65.64 -58.08 -66.00
N SER A 116 65.96 -59.14 -65.26
CA SER A 116 67.04 -60.08 -65.62
C SER A 116 66.66 -61.08 -66.71
N GLY A 117 65.40 -61.09 -67.18
CA GLY A 117 64.93 -61.96 -68.27
C GLY A 117 64.59 -63.38 -67.83
N LEU A 118 64.43 -63.62 -66.52
CA LEU A 118 64.16 -64.94 -65.92
C LEU A 118 62.70 -65.38 -65.96
N ALA A 119 61.87 -64.68 -66.73
CA ALA A 119 60.43 -64.85 -66.79
C ALA A 119 59.94 -66.28 -67.13
N SER A 120 60.83 -67.15 -67.63
CA SER A 120 60.50 -68.53 -68.03
C SER A 120 61.29 -69.62 -67.30
N PHE A 121 62.02 -69.32 -66.21
CA PHE A 121 62.74 -70.35 -65.47
C PHE A 121 61.77 -71.17 -64.60
N SER A 122 61.13 -72.17 -65.23
CA SER A 122 60.28 -73.14 -64.54
C SER A 122 61.17 -74.17 -63.87
N LEU A 123 61.07 -74.21 -62.55
CA LEU A 123 61.90 -75.04 -61.71
C LEU A 123 61.20 -76.38 -61.44
N LEU A 124 61.59 -77.41 -62.19
CA LEU A 124 61.18 -78.80 -62.00
C LEU A 124 62.35 -79.60 -61.42
N ASP A 125 62.03 -80.26 -60.30
CA ASP A 125 62.67 -81.41 -59.65
C ASP A 125 64.06 -81.29 -59.00
N ALA A 126 64.13 -81.94 -57.81
CA ALA A 126 65.29 -82.42 -57.05
C ALA A 126 65.83 -81.45 -55.96
N VAL A 127 66.03 -81.77 -54.66
CA VAL A 127 65.89 -82.96 -53.78
C VAL A 127 65.92 -82.45 -52.32
N ALA A 128 65.21 -83.11 -51.39
CA ALA A 128 65.64 -83.36 -49.99
C ALA A 128 64.61 -84.33 -49.38
N GLU A 129 64.77 -85.64 -49.57
CA GLU A 129 65.50 -86.59 -48.71
C GLU A 129 65.00 -86.67 -47.26
N ASP A 130 64.44 -87.85 -47.01
CA ASP A 130 63.95 -88.45 -45.78
C ASP A 130 64.92 -88.40 -44.60
N VAL A 131 64.38 -88.24 -43.39
CA VAL A 131 64.89 -88.87 -42.18
C VAL A 131 63.70 -89.52 -41.45
N GLU A 132 63.81 -90.83 -41.30
CA GLU A 132 62.90 -91.73 -40.60
C GLU A 132 62.85 -91.45 -39.09
N GLU A 133 61.72 -91.78 -38.46
CA GLU A 133 61.71 -92.68 -37.29
C GLU A 133 60.29 -93.22 -37.07
N GLU A 134 60.16 -94.54 -37.09
CA GLU A 134 58.99 -95.25 -36.56
C GLU A 134 59.03 -95.18 -35.03
N GLU A 135 57.92 -94.81 -34.40
CA GLU A 135 57.57 -95.42 -33.11
C GLU A 135 56.06 -95.31 -32.84
N TRP A 136 55.43 -96.45 -32.64
CA TRP A 136 54.04 -96.53 -32.19
C TRP A 136 53.98 -96.12 -30.73
N THR A 137 53.11 -95.19 -30.35
CA THR A 137 52.48 -95.22 -29.02
C THR A 137 51.22 -94.36 -28.95
N THR A 138 50.30 -94.87 -28.15
CA THR A 138 48.94 -94.41 -27.83
C THR A 138 48.86 -92.93 -27.46
N VAL A 139 48.05 -92.16 -28.19
CA VAL A 139 47.64 -90.82 -27.73
C VAL A 139 46.12 -90.78 -27.62
N GLN A 140 45.66 -90.61 -26.39
CA GLN A 140 44.28 -90.41 -26.02
C GLN A 140 43.84 -89.02 -26.49
N GLN A 141 42.84 -88.93 -27.36
CA GLN A 141 42.15 -87.67 -27.63
C GLN A 141 40.83 -87.63 -26.86
N PRO A 142 40.64 -86.66 -25.94
CA PRO A 142 39.37 -86.45 -25.29
C PRO A 142 38.40 -85.88 -26.32
N LYS A 143 37.34 -86.61 -26.62
CA LYS A 143 36.19 -86.06 -27.33
C LYS A 143 35.22 -85.50 -26.31
N GLU A 144 34.89 -84.23 -26.46
CA GLU A 144 33.99 -83.50 -25.58
C GLU A 144 32.55 -83.76 -26.02
N GLU A 145 31.76 -84.38 -25.15
CA GLU A 145 30.32 -84.49 -25.33
C GLU A 145 29.63 -83.90 -24.09
N TRP A 146 28.74 -82.95 -24.34
CA TRP A 146 28.03 -82.22 -23.31
C TRP A 146 26.81 -83.03 -22.87
N VAL A 147 26.78 -83.50 -21.63
CA VAL A 147 25.60 -84.17 -21.04
C VAL A 147 25.03 -83.28 -19.95
N GLU A 148 23.71 -83.12 -19.96
CA GLU A 148 22.95 -82.34 -18.97
C GLU A 148 22.92 -83.07 -17.62
N GLU A 149 23.55 -82.48 -16.59
CA GLU A 149 23.50 -82.97 -15.21
C GLU A 149 22.93 -81.86 -14.32
N VAL A 150 21.88 -82.19 -13.56
CA VAL A 150 21.20 -81.25 -12.65
C VAL A 150 22.02 -81.15 -11.37
N VAL A 151 22.77 -80.06 -11.20
CA VAL A 151 23.54 -79.80 -9.98
C VAL A 151 22.85 -78.72 -9.17
N GLN A 152 22.64 -79.00 -7.89
CA GLN A 152 22.07 -78.09 -6.91
C GLN A 152 23.07 -76.96 -6.60
N LYS A 153 22.72 -75.72 -6.97
CA LYS A 153 23.53 -74.53 -6.71
C LYS A 153 22.84 -73.67 -5.65
N GLU A 154 23.58 -73.31 -4.61
CA GLU A 154 23.14 -72.33 -3.62
C GLU A 154 23.24 -70.93 -4.23
N VAL A 155 22.09 -70.32 -4.55
CA VAL A 155 22.04 -68.91 -4.97
C VAL A 155 21.37 -68.11 -3.86
N LEU A 156 22.02 -67.01 -3.47
CA LEU A 156 21.54 -66.06 -2.48
C LEU A 156 20.33 -65.31 -3.05
N LYS A 157 19.12 -65.72 -2.65
CA LYS A 157 17.87 -65.04 -3.03
C LYS A 157 17.51 -64.02 -1.96
N GLU A 158 17.14 -62.82 -2.38
CA GLU A 158 16.67 -61.75 -1.50
C GLU A 158 15.25 -62.08 -1.04
N VAL A 159 15.12 -62.45 0.24
CA VAL A 159 13.83 -62.70 0.89
C VAL A 159 13.58 -61.58 1.89
N THR A 160 12.41 -60.97 1.80
CA THR A 160 11.98 -59.91 2.72
C THR A 160 11.44 -60.55 4.00
N GLU A 161 12.19 -60.44 5.10
CA GLU A 161 11.81 -60.98 6.40
C GLU A 161 11.37 -59.84 7.34
N GLU A 162 10.29 -60.03 8.08
CA GLU A 162 9.80 -59.04 9.04
C GLU A 162 10.59 -59.14 10.35
N ARG A 163 11.48 -58.17 10.58
CA ARG A 163 12.27 -58.08 11.81
C ARG A 163 11.58 -57.18 12.81
N ARG A 164 11.31 -57.72 14.00
CA ARG A 164 10.83 -56.98 15.17
C ARG A 164 11.99 -56.14 15.73
N VAL A 165 11.88 -54.82 15.62
CA VAL A 165 12.84 -53.87 16.19
C VAL A 165 12.35 -53.47 17.57
N PRO A 166 13.08 -53.81 18.66
CA PRO A 166 12.68 -53.47 20.02
C PRO A 166 12.57 -51.95 20.20
N GLN A 167 11.49 -51.49 20.83
CA GLN A 167 11.27 -50.08 21.12
C GLN A 167 11.10 -49.85 22.61
N VAL A 168 11.51 -48.68 23.07
CA VAL A 168 11.32 -48.24 24.44
C VAL A 168 10.67 -46.86 24.45
N GLN A 169 9.78 -46.62 25.39
CA GLN A 169 9.11 -45.35 25.61
C GLN A 169 9.63 -44.69 26.88
N ALA A 170 9.94 -43.40 26.78
CA ALA A 170 10.37 -42.57 27.89
C ALA A 170 9.27 -42.42 28.95
N LEU A 171 9.53 -42.77 30.20
CA LEU A 171 8.63 -42.52 31.34
C LEU A 171 8.81 -41.12 31.93
N TYR A 172 10.03 -40.57 31.82
CA TYR A 172 10.44 -39.26 32.34
C TYR A 172 11.32 -38.55 31.31
N PRO A 173 11.38 -37.21 31.31
CA PRO A 173 12.33 -36.50 30.47
C PRO A 173 13.77 -36.71 30.97
N PHE A 174 14.74 -36.81 30.06
CA PHE A 174 16.15 -37.01 30.38
C PHE A 174 17.04 -36.36 29.33
N THR A 175 18.02 -35.56 29.76
CA THR A 175 18.99 -34.92 28.86
C THR A 175 20.40 -35.22 29.36
N GLY A 176 21.17 -35.99 28.60
CA GLY A 176 22.52 -36.41 29.00
C GLY A 176 23.08 -37.52 28.11
N GLN A 177 24.39 -37.78 28.20
CA GLN A 177 25.08 -38.87 27.50
C GLN A 177 24.74 -38.99 26.00
N GLY A 178 24.68 -37.84 25.31
CA GLY A 178 24.49 -37.76 23.86
C GLY A 178 23.04 -37.72 23.38
N ILE A 179 22.05 -37.77 24.27
CA ILE A 179 20.63 -37.80 23.92
C ILE A 179 19.77 -36.89 24.83
N ASP A 180 18.76 -36.28 24.24
CA ASP A 180 17.71 -35.53 24.94
C ASP A 180 16.38 -36.25 24.74
N MET A 181 15.60 -36.56 25.76
CA MET A 181 14.42 -37.41 25.70
C MET A 181 13.25 -36.71 26.40
N GLN A 182 12.07 -36.68 25.77
CA GLN A 182 10.85 -36.17 26.39
C GLN A 182 9.95 -37.30 26.89
N ARG A 183 9.18 -37.06 27.96
CA ARG A 183 8.24 -38.06 28.51
C ARG A 183 7.22 -38.49 27.44
N GLY A 184 7.09 -39.80 27.23
CA GLY A 184 6.20 -40.40 26.23
C GLY A 184 6.84 -40.64 24.86
N GLU A 185 8.07 -40.17 24.62
CA GLU A 185 8.80 -40.35 23.36
C GLU A 185 9.22 -41.81 23.15
N VAL A 186 8.95 -42.36 21.96
CA VAL A 186 9.28 -43.75 21.59
C VAL A 186 10.57 -43.79 20.78
N MET A 187 11.55 -44.54 21.26
CA MET A 187 12.88 -44.67 20.66
C MET A 187 13.20 -46.14 20.38
N THR A 188 14.13 -46.37 19.46
CA THR A 188 14.60 -47.72 19.14
C THR A 188 15.63 -48.15 20.16
N LEU A 189 15.41 -49.27 20.83
CA LEU A 189 16.38 -49.84 21.76
C LEU A 189 17.50 -50.51 20.95
N VAL A 190 18.72 -49.97 21.06
CA VAL A 190 19.90 -50.47 20.32
C VAL A 190 20.58 -51.56 21.12
N GLN A 191 20.87 -51.31 22.40
CA GLN A 191 21.58 -52.27 23.25
C GLN A 191 21.33 -52.01 24.74
N LYS A 192 21.15 -53.07 25.53
CA LYS A 192 21.17 -52.99 27.00
C LYS A 192 22.61 -53.19 27.47
N THR A 193 23.34 -52.09 27.66
CA THR A 193 24.76 -52.13 28.03
C THR A 193 25.00 -52.63 29.45
N ASN A 194 24.14 -52.27 30.40
CA ASN A 194 24.10 -52.81 31.76
C ASN A 194 22.70 -52.64 32.37
N ASN A 195 22.52 -53.03 33.64
CA ASN A 195 21.21 -52.93 34.33
C ASN A 195 20.74 -51.48 34.52
N ASP A 196 21.64 -50.50 34.49
CA ASP A 196 21.32 -49.12 34.83
C ASP A 196 21.23 -48.19 33.61
N TRP A 197 21.87 -48.54 32.48
CA TRP A 197 22.00 -47.68 31.29
C TRP A 197 21.79 -48.47 30.00
N TRP A 198 20.80 -48.04 29.22
CA TRP A 198 20.44 -48.62 27.92
C TRP A 198 20.75 -47.63 26.80
N ASN A 199 21.33 -48.12 25.71
CA ASN A 199 21.59 -47.32 24.52
C ASN A 199 20.34 -47.29 23.63
N VAL A 200 19.85 -46.10 23.31
CA VAL A 200 18.65 -45.88 22.51
C VAL A 200 18.93 -44.91 21.37
N ARG A 201 18.23 -45.12 20.25
CA ARG A 201 18.35 -44.31 19.04
C ARG A 201 17.02 -43.65 18.70
N LYS A 202 17.05 -42.34 18.47
CA LYS A 202 15.91 -41.57 17.98
C LYS A 202 15.66 -41.77 16.49
N LEU A 203 14.47 -41.38 16.02
CA LEU A 203 14.15 -41.31 14.59
C LEU A 203 15.04 -40.30 13.84
N SER A 204 15.57 -39.30 14.53
CA SER A 204 16.54 -38.33 13.97
C SER A 204 17.93 -38.91 13.72
N GLY A 205 18.19 -40.16 14.12
CA GLY A 205 19.49 -40.82 14.01
C GLY A 205 20.45 -40.55 15.18
N GLN A 206 20.05 -39.71 16.14
CA GLN A 206 20.82 -39.45 17.36
C GLN A 206 20.80 -40.67 18.29
N GLU A 207 21.98 -41.09 18.75
CA GLU A 207 22.19 -42.18 19.69
C GLU A 207 22.72 -41.65 21.01
N GLY A 208 22.25 -42.25 22.11
CA GLY A 208 22.81 -41.98 23.42
C GLY A 208 22.27 -42.94 24.47
N PHE A 209 22.81 -42.80 25.67
CA PHE A 209 22.50 -43.69 26.77
C PHE A 209 21.44 -43.06 27.68
N VAL A 210 20.43 -43.85 28.02
CA VAL A 210 19.36 -43.46 28.94
C VAL A 210 19.33 -44.41 30.13
N PRO A 211 19.00 -43.93 31.34
CA PRO A 211 18.85 -44.81 32.49
C PRO A 211 17.73 -45.84 32.26
N ALA A 212 17.97 -47.10 32.60
CA ALA A 212 17.01 -48.20 32.43
C ALA A 212 15.68 -47.93 33.14
N ASN A 213 15.73 -47.28 34.31
CA ASN A 213 14.54 -46.93 35.10
C ASN A 213 13.70 -45.79 34.49
N TYR A 214 14.22 -45.10 33.47
CA TYR A 214 13.57 -43.95 32.82
C TYR A 214 12.83 -44.34 31.54
N VAL A 215 12.92 -45.60 31.11
CA VAL A 215 12.33 -46.10 29.88
C VAL A 215 11.57 -47.41 30.13
N LYS A 216 10.48 -47.63 29.40
CA LYS A 216 9.68 -48.86 29.44
C LYS A 216 9.65 -49.49 28.06
N GLU A 217 9.83 -50.81 27.96
CA GLU A 217 9.69 -51.52 26.68
C GLU A 217 8.26 -51.46 26.15
N VAL A 218 8.13 -51.19 24.86
CA VAL A 218 6.86 -51.10 24.11
C VAL A 218 6.89 -52.09 22.95
N GLU A 219 5.71 -52.42 22.41
CA GLU A 219 5.57 -53.38 21.33
C GLU A 219 6.54 -53.09 20.16
N PRO A 220 7.34 -54.07 19.74
CA PRO A 220 8.41 -53.86 18.78
C PRO A 220 7.86 -53.55 17.39
N ARG A 221 8.44 -52.56 16.72
CA ARG A 221 8.05 -52.15 15.36
C ARG A 221 8.53 -53.19 14.34
N LEU A 222 7.61 -53.67 13.49
CA LEU A 222 7.91 -54.60 12.40
C LEU A 222 8.58 -53.83 11.24
N VAL A 223 9.84 -54.11 10.97
CA VAL A 223 10.61 -53.53 9.86
C VAL A 223 10.98 -54.65 8.88
N LYS A 224 10.59 -54.47 7.61
CA LYS A 224 10.91 -55.41 6.53
C LYS A 224 12.39 -55.26 6.15
N LYS A 225 13.21 -56.27 6.48
CA LYS A 225 14.63 -56.30 6.13
C LYS A 225 14.83 -57.35 5.03
N VAL A 226 15.42 -56.92 3.92
CA VAL A 226 15.82 -57.81 2.84
C VAL A 226 17.11 -58.51 3.25
N ILE A 227 17.06 -59.83 3.41
CA ILE A 227 18.22 -60.64 3.78
C ILE A 227 18.44 -61.71 2.72
N LYS A 228 19.71 -61.93 2.36
CA LYS A 228 20.11 -62.93 1.37
C LYS A 228 20.24 -64.28 2.06
N ARG A 229 19.34 -65.22 1.75
CA ARG A 229 19.44 -66.61 2.23
C ARG A 229 19.85 -67.53 1.07
N PRO A 230 20.72 -68.53 1.30
CA PRO A 230 21.04 -69.52 0.27
C PRO A 230 19.78 -70.36 0.01
N VAL A 231 19.26 -70.30 -1.21
CA VAL A 231 18.19 -71.17 -1.68
C VAL A 231 18.79 -72.08 -2.74
N VAL A 232 18.61 -73.38 -2.56
CA VAL A 232 19.09 -74.41 -3.48
C VAL A 232 18.12 -74.47 -4.66
N VAL A 233 18.58 -74.06 -5.84
CA VAL A 233 17.79 -74.12 -7.08
C VAL A 233 18.45 -75.13 -8.02
N PRO A 234 17.70 -76.06 -8.64
CA PRO A 234 18.26 -76.97 -9.65
C PRO A 234 18.65 -76.19 -10.90
N GLU A 235 19.94 -76.10 -11.20
CA GLU A 235 20.49 -75.52 -12.43
C GLU A 235 20.97 -76.68 -13.31
N VAL A 236 20.45 -76.77 -14.54
CA VAL A 236 20.96 -77.74 -15.53
C VAL A 236 22.29 -77.20 -16.04
N ARG A 237 23.40 -77.87 -15.69
CA ARG A 237 24.73 -77.53 -16.17
C ARG A 237 25.22 -78.64 -17.08
N LEU A 238 25.76 -78.25 -18.24
CA LEU A 238 26.47 -79.18 -19.10
C LEU A 238 27.85 -79.42 -18.48
N VAL A 239 28.10 -80.62 -17.98
CA VAL A 239 29.37 -80.98 -17.33
C VAL A 239 30.15 -81.91 -18.26
N ARG A 240 31.42 -81.60 -18.50
CA ARG A 240 32.33 -82.48 -19.25
C ARG A 240 32.65 -83.72 -18.40
N LYS A 241 32.14 -84.89 -18.80
CA LYS A 241 32.59 -86.19 -18.28
C LYS A 241 33.47 -86.88 -19.33
N ILE A 242 34.62 -87.38 -18.88
CA ILE A 242 35.53 -88.22 -19.69
C ILE A 242 35.17 -89.68 -19.38
N ILE A 243 34.57 -90.38 -20.33
CA ILE A 243 34.26 -91.81 -20.21
C ILE A 243 35.26 -92.59 -21.08
N GLN A 244 35.96 -93.56 -20.49
CA GLN A 244 36.87 -94.46 -21.20
C GLN A 244 36.09 -95.67 -21.71
N THR A 245 36.09 -95.92 -23.01
CA THR A 245 35.53 -97.17 -23.55
C THR A 245 36.32 -97.66 -24.75
N THR A 246 36.85 -98.88 -24.62
CA THR A 246 37.66 -99.59 -25.61
C THR A 246 36.76 -100.38 -26.55
N THR A 247 36.84 -100.17 -27.87
CA THR A 247 36.19 -101.08 -28.84
C THR A 247 37.02 -101.23 -30.11
N LYS A 248 37.39 -102.48 -30.43
CA LYS A 248 38.01 -102.90 -31.71
C LYS A 248 36.93 -103.03 -32.79
N SER A 249 37.19 -102.61 -34.04
CA SER A 249 36.41 -103.09 -35.20
C SER A 249 37.17 -102.94 -36.53
N VAL A 250 36.83 -103.84 -37.46
CA VAL A 250 37.48 -104.13 -38.74
C VAL A 250 36.43 -104.03 -39.87
N LEU A 251 36.84 -103.44 -41.01
CA LEU A 251 36.41 -103.68 -42.42
C LEU A 251 34.90 -103.66 -42.80
N ARG A 252 34.47 -102.70 -43.65
CA ARG A 252 34.20 -102.87 -45.10
C ARG A 252 33.52 -101.62 -45.73
N LYS A 253 33.81 -101.44 -47.02
CA LYS A 253 33.52 -100.33 -47.95
C LYS A 253 32.03 -100.03 -48.18
N PRO A 254 31.73 -98.86 -48.78
CA PRO A 254 31.26 -98.88 -50.16
C PRO A 254 32.22 -98.16 -51.12
N LYS A 255 32.17 -98.58 -52.38
CA LYS A 255 33.00 -98.19 -53.52
C LYS A 255 32.06 -97.44 -54.53
N PRO A 256 32.52 -96.99 -55.71
CA PRO A 256 32.73 -95.59 -56.05
C PRO A 256 31.81 -95.07 -57.18
N GLU A 257 31.53 -93.78 -57.22
CA GLU A 257 31.12 -93.08 -58.46
C GLU A 257 31.93 -91.79 -58.55
N LYS A 258 33.01 -91.80 -59.35
CA LYS A 258 33.06 -91.52 -60.79
C LYS A 258 32.94 -90.02 -61.08
N THR A 259 34.12 -89.45 -61.33
CA THR A 259 34.46 -88.60 -62.47
C THR A 259 33.54 -87.39 -62.67
N THR A 260 34.04 -86.19 -62.39
CA THR A 260 34.99 -85.52 -63.30
C THR A 260 36.28 -85.15 -62.57
N ASN A 261 37.37 -85.87 -62.75
CA ASN A 261 38.36 -85.53 -63.77
C ASN A 261 38.24 -84.10 -64.34
N HIS A 262 38.41 -83.09 -63.50
CA HIS A 262 39.47 -82.14 -63.82
C HIS A 262 40.69 -82.71 -63.12
N THR A 263 41.50 -83.50 -63.84
CA THR A 263 42.89 -83.10 -64.09
C THR A 263 43.21 -81.87 -63.26
N ASN A 264 44.07 -82.03 -62.25
CA ASN A 264 45.04 -81.00 -61.96
C ASN A 264 45.78 -80.73 -63.29
N SER A 265 45.16 -80.01 -64.21
CA SER A 265 45.87 -78.99 -64.93
C SER A 265 46.30 -78.06 -63.81
N ILE A 266 47.50 -78.34 -63.28
CA ILE A 266 48.48 -77.27 -63.07
C ILE A 266 48.15 -76.25 -64.17
N PRO A 267 47.57 -75.08 -63.85
CA PRO A 267 47.35 -74.08 -64.86
C PRO A 267 48.68 -73.92 -65.54
N LYS A 268 48.68 -74.29 -66.82
CA LYS A 268 49.81 -74.23 -67.72
C LYS A 268 49.94 -72.77 -68.13
N ASP A 269 50.04 -71.92 -67.12
CA ASP A 269 50.39 -70.54 -67.22
C ASP A 269 51.70 -70.49 -66.44
N SER A 270 52.89 -70.53 -67.05
CA SER A 270 53.41 -69.39 -67.78
C SER A 270 53.07 -68.01 -67.16
N HIS A 271 52.81 -67.95 -65.86
CA HIS A 271 52.66 -66.68 -65.15
C HIS A 271 54.01 -66.31 -64.58
N GLY A 272 54.67 -65.39 -65.29
CA GLY A 272 55.87 -64.75 -64.77
C GLY A 272 55.59 -64.12 -63.41
N PHE A 273 56.66 -63.91 -62.65
CA PHE A 273 56.70 -63.26 -61.33
C PHE A 273 55.67 -62.13 -61.11
N ARG A 274 55.33 -61.38 -62.16
CA ARG A 274 54.34 -60.29 -62.15
C ARG A 274 52.92 -60.70 -61.73
N GLN A 275 52.34 -61.75 -62.30
CA GLN A 275 50.93 -62.07 -62.02
C GLN A 275 50.75 -62.63 -60.60
N ARG A 276 51.73 -63.41 -60.13
CA ARG A 276 51.76 -63.86 -58.74
C ARG A 276 51.89 -62.69 -57.77
N GLN A 277 52.77 -61.74 -58.09
CA GLN A 277 52.92 -60.52 -57.31
C GLN A 277 51.64 -59.68 -57.27
N ASP A 278 50.93 -59.55 -58.39
CA ASP A 278 49.64 -58.87 -58.45
C ASP A 278 48.58 -59.54 -57.56
N SER A 279 48.54 -60.88 -57.51
CA SER A 279 47.66 -61.64 -56.61
C SER A 279 48.01 -61.46 -55.13
N ILE A 280 49.31 -61.45 -54.79
CA ILE A 280 49.80 -61.17 -53.43
C ILE A 280 49.40 -59.75 -53.01
N ASN A 281 49.63 -58.76 -53.88
CA ASN A 281 49.24 -57.38 -53.64
C ASN A 281 47.72 -57.23 -53.45
N ALA A 282 46.91 -57.89 -54.29
CA ALA A 282 45.46 -57.86 -54.18
C ALA A 282 44.96 -58.48 -52.86
N SER A 283 45.56 -59.60 -52.44
CA SER A 283 45.25 -60.27 -51.17
C SER A 283 45.62 -59.38 -49.97
N TYR A 284 46.75 -58.68 -50.05
CA TYR A 284 47.18 -57.74 -49.01
C TYR A 284 46.26 -56.51 -48.94
N GLN A 285 45.84 -55.96 -50.07
CA GLN A 285 44.86 -54.87 -50.12
C GLN A 285 43.50 -55.29 -49.55
N HIS A 286 43.05 -56.51 -49.85
CA HIS A 286 41.83 -57.07 -49.26
C HIS A 286 41.96 -57.25 -47.73
N LEU A 287 43.12 -57.68 -47.25
CA LEU A 287 43.40 -57.78 -45.82
C LEU A 287 43.35 -56.40 -45.13
N LEU A 288 43.89 -55.36 -45.77
CA LEU A 288 43.82 -53.97 -45.29
C LEU A 288 42.37 -53.43 -45.28
N SER A 289 41.58 -53.69 -46.33
CA SER A 289 40.19 -53.25 -46.39
C SER A 289 39.34 -53.95 -45.34
N ALA A 290 39.45 -55.28 -45.21
CA ALA A 290 38.74 -56.06 -44.19
C ALA A 290 39.14 -55.65 -42.77
N SER A 291 40.43 -55.35 -42.53
CA SER A 291 40.89 -54.81 -41.24
C SER A 291 40.26 -53.45 -40.92
N LYS A 292 40.19 -52.55 -41.90
CA LYS A 292 39.55 -51.23 -41.74
C LYS A 292 38.06 -51.34 -41.46
N GLU A 293 37.36 -52.23 -42.17
CA GLU A 293 35.94 -52.50 -41.95
C GLU A 293 35.68 -53.05 -40.55
N ARG A 294 36.47 -54.03 -40.09
CA ARG A 294 36.34 -54.56 -38.73
C ARG A 294 36.56 -53.49 -37.66
N ARG A 295 37.54 -52.61 -37.83
CA ARG A 295 37.75 -51.47 -36.90
C ARG A 295 36.51 -50.58 -36.84
N ASN A 296 35.93 -50.24 -37.98
CA ASN A 296 34.73 -49.41 -38.02
C ASN A 296 33.54 -50.07 -37.31
N TYR A 297 33.33 -51.39 -37.50
CA TYR A 297 32.27 -52.13 -36.79
C TYR A 297 32.51 -52.21 -35.28
N LEU A 298 33.76 -52.38 -34.84
CA LEU A 298 34.11 -52.35 -33.41
C LEU A 298 33.86 -50.98 -32.78
N GLU A 299 34.26 -49.90 -33.46
CA GLU A 299 33.98 -48.54 -33.00
C GLU A 299 32.48 -48.24 -32.96
N ASP A 300 31.72 -48.70 -33.95
CA ASP A 300 30.26 -48.56 -34.00
C ASP A 300 29.56 -49.34 -32.87
N ALA A 301 30.03 -50.55 -32.57
CA ALA A 301 29.55 -51.34 -31.43
C ALA A 301 29.82 -50.65 -30.08
N ILE A 302 31.00 -50.06 -29.88
CA ILE A 302 31.33 -49.28 -28.67
C ILE A 302 30.36 -48.11 -28.50
N ARG A 303 30.09 -47.35 -29.57
CA ARG A 303 29.15 -46.22 -29.54
C ARG A 303 27.73 -46.67 -29.18
N LEU A 304 27.27 -47.79 -29.74
CA LEU A 304 25.96 -48.37 -29.44
C LEU A 304 25.85 -48.78 -27.97
N PHE A 305 26.83 -49.51 -27.45
CA PHE A 305 26.83 -49.93 -26.04
C PHE A 305 26.93 -48.73 -25.08
N GLY A 306 27.73 -47.72 -25.42
CA GLY A 306 27.83 -46.48 -24.67
C GLY A 306 26.50 -45.72 -24.60
N PHE A 307 25.76 -45.64 -25.71
CA PHE A 307 24.42 -45.05 -25.74
C PHE A 307 23.44 -45.77 -24.81
N TYR A 308 23.38 -47.10 -24.86
CA TYR A 308 22.47 -47.87 -23.99
C TYR A 308 22.87 -47.77 -22.52
N ARG A 309 24.18 -47.79 -22.22
CA ARG A 309 24.68 -47.58 -20.86
C ARG A 309 24.27 -46.21 -20.33
N GLU A 310 24.46 -45.14 -21.08
CA GLU A 310 24.07 -43.79 -20.63
C GLU A 310 22.54 -43.67 -20.48
N CYS A 311 21.76 -44.29 -21.37
CA CYS A 311 20.30 -44.34 -21.23
C CYS A 311 19.87 -45.08 -19.95
N ASP A 312 20.48 -46.22 -19.65
CA ASP A 312 20.14 -47.04 -18.48
C ASP A 312 20.62 -46.38 -17.17
N ASP A 313 21.81 -45.78 -17.18
CA ASP A 313 22.35 -45.01 -16.06
C ASP A 313 21.47 -43.78 -15.78
N PHE A 314 21.03 -43.08 -16.83
CA PHE A 314 20.13 -41.94 -16.70
C PHE A 314 18.72 -42.36 -16.26
N GLU A 315 18.22 -43.49 -16.74
CA GLU A 315 16.94 -44.05 -16.29
C GLU A 315 16.98 -44.44 -14.81
N THR A 316 18.06 -45.09 -14.37
CA THR A 316 18.27 -45.45 -12.97
C THR A 316 18.37 -44.19 -12.10
N TRP A 317 19.11 -43.18 -12.56
CA TRP A 317 19.19 -41.88 -11.88
C TRP A 317 17.81 -41.20 -11.73
N MET A 318 16.96 -41.27 -12.75
CA MET A 318 15.60 -40.72 -12.69
C MET A 318 14.70 -41.45 -11.68
N VAL A 319 14.95 -42.74 -11.40
CA VAL A 319 14.17 -43.52 -10.42
C VAL A 319 14.64 -43.26 -9.00
N ASP A 320 15.95 -43.15 -8.76
CA ASP A 320 16.52 -42.99 -7.42
C ASP A 320 16.32 -41.58 -6.84
N LYS A 321 16.28 -40.54 -7.68
CA LYS A 321 16.14 -39.14 -7.23
C LYS A 321 14.67 -38.71 -7.22
N ASN A 322 14.01 -38.98 -6.09
CA ASN A 322 12.64 -38.53 -5.80
C ASN A 322 12.55 -37.07 -5.29
N PHE A 323 13.55 -36.20 -5.55
CA PHE A 323 13.58 -34.85 -5.00
C PHE A 323 14.26 -33.77 -5.88
N VAL A 324 13.75 -32.54 -5.72
CA VAL A 324 13.77 -31.39 -6.64
C VAL A 324 15.14 -30.70 -6.83
N THR A 325 16.16 -31.03 -6.03
CA THR A 325 17.34 -30.16 -5.88
C THR A 325 18.40 -30.23 -6.97
N ASP A 326 18.44 -31.25 -7.84
CA ASP A 326 19.54 -31.46 -8.81
C ASP A 326 19.10 -31.58 -10.29
N LEU A 327 17.93 -31.07 -10.70
CA LEU A 327 17.46 -31.29 -12.07
C LEU A 327 18.18 -30.47 -13.15
N SER A 328 18.83 -29.35 -12.82
CA SER A 328 19.53 -28.51 -13.83
C SER A 328 20.79 -29.17 -14.38
N ALA A 329 21.55 -29.89 -13.55
CA ALA A 329 22.74 -30.64 -13.95
C ALA A 329 22.40 -31.85 -14.85
N SER A 330 21.17 -32.36 -14.75
CA SER A 330 20.72 -33.55 -15.48
C SER A 330 20.26 -33.28 -16.90
N LYS A 331 20.00 -32.01 -17.25
CA LYS A 331 19.77 -31.61 -18.65
C LYS A 331 21.01 -31.90 -19.52
N VAL A 332 22.20 -31.75 -18.94
CA VAL A 332 23.48 -32.07 -19.61
C VAL A 332 23.57 -33.54 -20.01
N ARG A 333 22.99 -34.46 -19.21
CA ARG A 333 22.95 -35.89 -19.54
C ARG A 333 21.99 -36.20 -20.70
N LEU A 334 20.88 -35.47 -20.79
CA LEU A 334 19.95 -35.59 -21.91
C LEU A 334 20.61 -35.09 -23.22
N ASP A 335 21.30 -33.95 -23.15
CA ASP A 335 22.07 -33.39 -24.27
C ASP A 335 23.16 -34.36 -24.74
N GLU A 336 23.80 -35.09 -23.82
CA GLU A 336 24.79 -36.13 -24.15
C GLU A 336 24.18 -37.35 -24.84
N ILE A 337 23.00 -37.81 -24.40
CA ILE A 337 22.24 -38.88 -25.08
C ILE A 337 21.89 -38.43 -26.50
N ASP A 338 21.44 -37.20 -26.69
CA ASP A 338 21.12 -36.65 -28.01
C ASP A 338 22.36 -36.52 -28.91
N ARG A 339 23.51 -36.14 -28.34
CA ARG A 339 24.79 -36.15 -29.06
C ARG A 339 25.16 -37.55 -29.56
N LEU A 340 25.04 -38.58 -28.71
CA LEU A 340 25.32 -39.96 -29.09
C LEU A 340 24.36 -40.47 -30.18
N VAL A 341 23.07 -40.09 -30.12
CA VAL A 341 22.09 -40.42 -31.17
C VAL A 341 22.48 -39.76 -32.50
N ALA A 342 22.89 -38.49 -32.49
CA ALA A 342 23.31 -37.78 -33.69
C ALA A 342 24.56 -38.41 -34.33
N GLU A 343 25.51 -38.89 -33.52
CA GLU A 343 26.70 -39.60 -34.00
C GLU A 343 26.37 -40.96 -34.62
N LEU A 344 25.45 -41.72 -34.01
CA LEU A 344 24.97 -43.00 -34.55
C LEU A 344 24.16 -42.79 -35.85
N GLU A 345 23.43 -41.68 -35.95
CA GLU A 345 22.70 -41.29 -37.16
C GLU A 345 23.65 -40.93 -38.31
N ALA A 346 24.70 -40.15 -38.03
CA ALA A 346 25.71 -39.78 -39.02
C ALA A 346 26.44 -41.00 -39.61
N ASN A 347 26.66 -42.04 -38.79
CA ASN A 347 27.31 -43.29 -39.19
C ASN A 347 26.38 -44.29 -39.89
N LYS A 348 25.08 -43.97 -40.05
CA LYS A 348 24.06 -44.85 -40.65
C LYS A 348 24.00 -46.22 -39.97
N HIS A 349 23.97 -46.23 -38.65
CA HIS A 349 23.92 -47.46 -37.86
C HIS A 349 22.73 -48.36 -38.25
N SER A 350 22.90 -49.68 -38.16
CA SER A 350 21.90 -50.66 -38.61
C SER A 350 20.62 -50.67 -37.75
N GLN A 351 20.70 -50.23 -36.49
CA GLN A 351 19.59 -50.25 -35.52
C GLN A 351 19.03 -48.86 -35.17
N MET A 352 19.11 -47.89 -36.09
CA MET A 352 18.68 -46.51 -35.81
C MET A 352 17.24 -46.39 -35.28
N ASP A 353 16.30 -47.21 -35.75
CA ASP A 353 14.93 -47.18 -35.26
C ASP A 353 14.80 -47.57 -33.79
N ALA A 354 15.63 -48.51 -33.33
CA ALA A 354 15.65 -48.93 -31.93
C ALA A 354 16.27 -47.83 -31.03
N ILE A 355 17.35 -47.20 -31.50
CA ILE A 355 18.00 -46.06 -30.84
C ILE A 355 17.03 -44.89 -30.70
N ARG A 356 16.35 -44.48 -31.78
CA ARG A 356 15.35 -43.39 -31.73
C ARG A 356 14.21 -43.69 -30.77
N ARG A 357 13.70 -44.93 -30.77
CA ARG A 357 12.66 -45.36 -29.81
C ARG A 357 13.14 -45.25 -28.37
N ARG A 358 14.39 -45.67 -28.09
CA ARG A 358 14.97 -45.61 -26.74
C ARG A 358 15.19 -44.17 -26.29
N SER A 359 15.77 -43.31 -27.12
CA SER A 359 15.95 -41.88 -26.80
C SER A 359 14.60 -41.20 -26.55
N LYS A 360 13.58 -41.48 -27.37
CA LYS A 360 12.22 -40.96 -27.15
C LYS A 360 11.65 -41.41 -25.80
N GLN A 361 11.83 -42.67 -25.42
CA GLN A 361 11.36 -43.18 -24.12
C GLN A 361 12.02 -42.44 -22.94
N ILE A 362 13.32 -42.15 -23.03
CA ILE A 362 14.04 -41.38 -22.02
C ILE A 362 13.50 -39.93 -21.96
N HIS A 363 13.29 -39.29 -23.09
CA HIS A 363 12.68 -37.96 -23.19
C HIS A 363 11.27 -37.91 -22.59
N ASP A 364 10.41 -38.87 -22.92
CA ASP A 364 9.04 -38.95 -22.41
C ASP A 364 9.04 -39.10 -20.87
N ARG A 365 9.96 -39.90 -20.31
CA ARG A 365 10.12 -40.03 -18.86
C ARG A 365 10.62 -38.76 -18.20
N TRP A 366 11.64 -38.12 -18.78
CA TRP A 366 12.17 -36.84 -18.30
C TRP A 366 11.08 -35.75 -18.28
N ASN A 367 10.31 -35.63 -19.36
CA ASN A 367 9.20 -34.68 -19.47
C ASN A 367 8.12 -34.95 -18.42
N ARG A 368 7.80 -36.23 -18.17
CA ARG A 368 6.84 -36.60 -17.11
C ARG A 368 7.34 -36.24 -15.72
N LEU A 369 8.62 -36.51 -15.41
CA LEU A 369 9.23 -36.15 -14.13
C LEU A 369 9.23 -34.62 -13.93
N ASN A 370 9.58 -33.86 -14.97
CA ASN A 370 9.56 -32.40 -14.91
C ASN A 370 8.13 -31.85 -14.77
N GLY A 371 7.14 -32.48 -15.42
CA GLY A 371 5.72 -32.18 -15.22
C GLY A 371 5.29 -32.34 -13.76
N LEU A 372 5.61 -33.50 -13.15
CA LEU A 372 5.31 -33.77 -11.74
C LEU A 372 6.03 -32.79 -10.79
N LYS A 373 7.28 -32.42 -11.09
CA LYS A 373 8.00 -31.37 -10.36
C LYS A 373 7.22 -30.05 -10.40
N THR A 374 6.88 -29.56 -11.58
CA THR A 374 6.19 -28.27 -11.73
C THR A 374 4.81 -28.27 -11.07
N GLU A 375 4.11 -29.40 -11.09
CA GLU A 375 2.85 -29.57 -10.39
C GLU A 375 3.03 -29.52 -8.86
N LYS A 376 4.09 -30.17 -8.35
CA LYS A 376 4.42 -30.15 -6.93
C LYS A 376 4.86 -28.75 -6.45
N GLU A 377 5.67 -28.05 -7.24
CA GLU A 377 6.07 -26.65 -6.99
C GLU A 377 4.83 -25.75 -6.93
N ARG A 378 3.94 -25.82 -7.94
CA ARG A 378 2.68 -25.06 -7.96
C ARG A 378 1.79 -25.36 -6.75
N SER A 379 1.70 -26.64 -6.34
CA SER A 379 0.94 -27.03 -5.15
C SER A 379 1.53 -26.49 -3.86
N LEU A 380 2.87 -26.47 -3.74
CA LEU A 380 3.57 -25.94 -2.57
C LEU A 380 3.48 -24.41 -2.50
N GLU A 381 3.67 -23.72 -3.62
CA GLU A 381 3.44 -22.27 -3.74
C GLU A 381 2.00 -21.88 -3.38
N GLY A 382 1.03 -22.75 -3.71
CA GLY A 382 -0.35 -22.55 -3.28
C GLY A 382 -0.57 -22.70 -1.80
N ALA A 383 -0.04 -23.76 -1.20
CA ALA A 383 -0.13 -23.96 0.23
C ALA A 383 0.50 -22.79 1.02
N THR A 384 1.67 -22.29 0.59
CA THR A 384 2.32 -21.15 1.25
C THR A 384 1.56 -19.84 1.03
N SER A 385 0.96 -19.63 -0.14
CA SER A 385 0.12 -18.45 -0.42
C SER A 385 -1.15 -18.43 0.46
N ILE A 386 -1.81 -19.57 0.63
CA ILE A 386 -2.98 -19.72 1.51
C ILE A 386 -2.60 -19.51 2.98
N GLU A 387 -1.46 -20.07 3.43
CA GLU A 387 -0.97 -19.87 4.80
C GLU A 387 -0.64 -18.39 5.08
N LEU A 388 0.02 -17.71 4.14
CA LEU A 388 0.30 -16.28 4.23
C LEU A 388 -1.01 -15.48 4.34
N PHE A 389 -2.03 -15.83 3.55
CA PHE A 389 -3.34 -15.21 3.64
C PHE A 389 -4.00 -15.41 5.02
N HIS A 390 -4.00 -16.63 5.55
CA HIS A 390 -4.56 -16.89 6.88
C HIS A 390 -3.82 -16.12 7.98
N ARG A 391 -2.48 -16.13 7.97
CA ARG A 391 -1.67 -15.40 8.95
C ARG A 391 -1.94 -13.90 8.89
N THR A 392 -1.98 -13.32 7.70
CA THR A 392 -2.25 -11.89 7.53
C THR A 392 -3.68 -11.50 7.90
N CYS A 393 -4.66 -12.39 7.73
CA CYS A 393 -6.02 -12.20 8.24
C CYS A 393 -6.06 -12.21 9.77
N ASP A 394 -5.39 -13.16 10.42
CA ASP A 394 -5.37 -13.26 11.88
C ASP A 394 -4.62 -12.07 12.50
N ASP A 395 -3.49 -11.65 11.90
CA ASP A 395 -2.79 -10.42 12.30
C ASP A 395 -3.70 -9.18 12.20
N ALA A 396 -4.47 -9.04 11.11
CA ALA A 396 -5.40 -7.93 10.94
C ALA A 396 -6.55 -7.98 11.96
N ARG A 397 -7.09 -9.17 12.21
CA ARG A 397 -8.15 -9.42 13.19
C ARG A 397 -7.69 -9.05 14.61
N ASP A 398 -6.52 -9.50 15.03
CA ASP A 398 -6.01 -9.27 16.38
C ASP A 398 -5.77 -7.77 16.63
N TRP A 399 -5.26 -7.06 15.61
CA TRP A 399 -5.15 -5.59 15.64
C TRP A 399 -6.51 -4.90 15.77
N MET A 400 -7.51 -5.33 14.99
CA MET A 400 -8.87 -4.78 15.08
C MET A 400 -9.48 -5.02 16.46
N MET A 401 -9.32 -6.22 17.03
CA MET A 401 -9.80 -6.51 18.39
C MET A 401 -9.11 -5.64 19.45
N GLU A 402 -7.79 -5.43 19.36
CA GLU A 402 -7.07 -4.55 20.28
C GLU A 402 -7.61 -3.12 20.22
N LYS A 403 -7.86 -2.60 19.01
CA LYS A 403 -8.46 -1.26 18.82
C LYS A 403 -9.89 -1.21 19.35
N LEU A 404 -10.70 -2.23 19.09
CA LEU A 404 -12.07 -2.31 19.58
C LEU A 404 -12.12 -2.30 21.11
N GLN A 405 -11.24 -3.08 21.76
CA GLN A 405 -11.11 -3.10 23.21
C GLN A 405 -10.73 -1.72 23.77
N LYS A 406 -9.79 -1.01 23.14
CA LYS A 406 -9.44 0.38 23.51
C LYS A 406 -10.61 1.35 23.36
N ILE A 407 -11.44 1.17 22.32
CA ILE A 407 -12.64 1.98 22.10
C ILE A 407 -13.69 1.70 23.18
N ASP A 408 -13.86 0.45 23.60
CA ASP A 408 -14.88 0.06 24.59
C ASP A 408 -14.48 0.35 26.05
N MET A 409 -13.18 0.35 26.39
CA MET A 409 -12.72 0.49 27.77
C MET A 409 -12.81 1.90 28.37
N ASP A 410 -12.74 2.98 27.57
CA ASP A 410 -12.66 4.31 28.16
C ASP A 410 -14.05 4.92 28.43
N GLU A 411 -14.25 5.34 29.68
CA GLU A 411 -15.43 6.04 30.12
C GLU A 411 -15.50 7.50 29.62
N VAL A 412 -16.72 8.03 29.59
CA VAL A 412 -16.99 9.43 29.27
C VAL A 412 -16.54 10.31 30.44
N GLY A 413 -15.70 11.31 30.16
CA GLY A 413 -15.17 12.23 31.17
C GLY A 413 -16.26 13.01 31.92
N ARG A 414 -16.04 13.29 33.21
CA ARG A 414 -16.99 14.02 34.08
C ARG A 414 -16.82 15.54 34.07
N ASP A 415 -15.66 16.01 33.61
CA ASP A 415 -15.28 17.43 33.58
C ASP A 415 -14.78 17.84 32.19
N MET A 416 -14.92 19.13 31.87
CA MET A 416 -14.56 19.69 30.56
C MET A 416 -13.12 19.35 30.13
N LYS A 417 -12.14 19.42 31.04
CA LYS A 417 -10.73 19.16 30.70
C LYS A 417 -10.52 17.69 30.35
N THR A 418 -11.09 16.77 31.11
CA THR A 418 -11.02 15.34 30.82
C THR A 418 -11.72 14.97 29.53
N VAL A 419 -12.91 15.54 29.25
CA VAL A 419 -13.62 15.29 27.98
C VAL A 419 -12.78 15.77 26.77
N GLN A 420 -12.18 16.96 26.84
CA GLN A 420 -11.29 17.46 25.79
C GLN A 420 -10.04 16.58 25.60
N ALA A 421 -9.46 16.09 26.70
CA ALA A 421 -8.33 15.16 26.63
C ALA A 421 -8.73 13.83 25.98
N LEU A 422 -9.91 13.30 26.31
CA LEU A 422 -10.46 12.08 25.72
C LEU A 422 -10.79 12.26 24.24
N GLN A 423 -11.29 13.41 23.82
CA GLN A 423 -11.50 13.74 22.41
C GLN A 423 -10.19 13.72 21.62
N ARG A 424 -9.15 14.40 22.11
CA ARG A 424 -7.82 14.38 21.45
C ARG A 424 -7.23 12.97 21.38
N ARG A 425 -7.39 12.17 22.43
CA ARG A 425 -6.98 10.75 22.42
C ARG A 425 -7.75 9.95 21.38
N HIS A 426 -9.05 10.20 21.25
CA HIS A 426 -9.90 9.54 20.26
C HIS A 426 -9.56 9.96 18.83
N GLU A 427 -9.31 11.26 18.57
CA GLU A 427 -8.82 11.75 17.28
C GLU A 427 -7.49 11.09 16.88
N ASN A 428 -6.58 10.90 17.85
CA ASN A 428 -5.34 10.15 17.61
C ASN A 428 -5.62 8.68 17.29
N LEU A 429 -6.54 8.03 18.00
CA LEU A 429 -6.96 6.66 17.70
C LEU A 429 -7.54 6.55 16.29
N GLU A 430 -8.35 7.51 15.84
CA GLU A 430 -8.89 7.52 14.47
C GLU A 430 -7.81 7.70 13.41
N ARG A 431 -6.78 8.50 13.69
CA ARG A 431 -5.58 8.57 12.84
C ARG A 431 -4.83 7.24 12.80
N GLU A 432 -4.76 6.52 13.92
CA GLU A 432 -4.18 5.18 13.98
C GLU A 432 -5.01 4.11 13.24
N LEU A 433 -6.29 4.37 12.92
CA LEU A 433 -7.10 3.46 12.11
C LEU A 433 -6.71 3.50 10.62
N ALA A 434 -6.17 4.61 10.09
CA ALA A 434 -5.82 4.72 8.67
C ALA A 434 -4.76 3.69 8.22
N PRO A 435 -3.64 3.48 8.93
CA PRO A 435 -2.71 2.38 8.61
C PRO A 435 -3.33 0.99 8.72
N VAL A 436 -4.34 0.81 9.58
CA VAL A 436 -5.08 -0.46 9.73
C VAL A 436 -5.97 -0.69 8.52
N GLU A 437 -6.63 0.35 8.02
CA GLU A 437 -7.40 0.31 6.78
C GLU A 437 -6.54 -0.08 5.57
N GLU A 438 -5.33 0.47 5.46
CA GLU A 438 -4.40 0.10 4.40
C GLU A 438 -4.00 -1.39 4.48
N LYS A 439 -3.72 -1.90 5.69
CA LYS A 439 -3.44 -3.33 5.89
C LYS A 439 -4.65 -4.19 5.52
N PHE A 440 -5.85 -3.79 5.91
CA PHE A 440 -7.10 -4.46 5.55
C PHE A 440 -7.29 -4.55 4.03
N ASN A 441 -7.09 -3.42 3.33
CA ASN A 441 -7.17 -3.37 1.88
C ASN A 441 -6.13 -4.30 1.21
N ARG A 442 -4.92 -4.38 1.76
CA ARG A 442 -3.88 -5.30 1.27
C ARG A 442 -4.26 -6.77 1.48
N VAL A 443 -4.90 -7.12 2.60
CA VAL A 443 -5.43 -8.47 2.84
C VAL A 443 -6.54 -8.80 1.84
N ASN A 444 -7.41 -7.85 1.50
CA ASN A 444 -8.43 -8.05 0.46
C ASN A 444 -7.83 -8.31 -0.92
N LEU A 445 -6.80 -7.55 -1.32
CA LEU A 445 -6.09 -7.81 -2.59
C LEU A 445 -5.41 -9.18 -2.61
N LEU A 446 -4.82 -9.60 -1.47
CA LEU A 446 -4.26 -10.95 -1.34
C LEU A 446 -5.37 -12.01 -1.45
N ALA A 447 -6.53 -11.80 -0.82
CA ALA A 447 -7.68 -12.69 -0.92
C ALA A 447 -8.12 -12.86 -2.39
N ASP A 448 -8.18 -11.76 -3.16
CA ASP A 448 -8.55 -11.80 -4.58
C ASP A 448 -7.54 -12.61 -5.41
N SER A 449 -6.24 -12.45 -5.15
CA SER A 449 -5.19 -13.23 -5.79
C SER A 449 -5.28 -14.73 -5.45
N VAL A 450 -5.51 -15.08 -4.18
CA VAL A 450 -5.65 -16.47 -3.73
C VAL A 450 -6.91 -17.11 -4.33
N LYS A 451 -8.04 -16.38 -4.39
CA LYS A 451 -9.28 -16.85 -5.05
C LYS A 451 -9.07 -17.17 -6.53
N ALA A 452 -8.32 -16.32 -7.24
CA ALA A 452 -8.04 -16.52 -8.66
C ALA A 452 -7.09 -17.71 -8.90
N SER A 453 -6.12 -17.89 -8.01
CA SER A 453 -5.07 -18.92 -8.17
C SER A 453 -5.50 -20.30 -7.65
N TYR A 454 -6.40 -20.37 -6.66
CA TYR A 454 -6.80 -21.61 -5.97
C TYR A 454 -8.33 -21.72 -5.78
N PRO A 455 -9.08 -22.14 -6.81
CA PRO A 455 -10.54 -22.20 -6.76
C PRO A 455 -11.13 -23.12 -5.67
N SER A 456 -10.38 -24.15 -5.24
CA SER A 456 -10.82 -25.07 -4.17
C SER A 456 -10.97 -24.38 -2.81
N GLU A 457 -10.16 -23.34 -2.54
CA GLU A 457 -10.19 -22.58 -1.28
C GLU A 457 -11.09 -21.34 -1.35
N HIS A 458 -11.72 -21.09 -2.50
CA HIS A 458 -12.53 -19.90 -2.73
C HIS A 458 -13.58 -19.68 -1.63
N SER A 459 -14.30 -20.73 -1.22
CA SER A 459 -15.31 -20.65 -0.16
C SER A 459 -14.73 -20.21 1.19
N ASN A 460 -13.56 -20.74 1.56
CA ASN A 460 -12.91 -20.43 2.84
C ASN A 460 -12.39 -18.99 2.83
N VAL A 461 -11.74 -18.58 1.74
CA VAL A 461 -11.22 -17.22 1.55
C VAL A 461 -12.34 -16.19 1.59
N VAL A 462 -13.46 -16.43 0.89
CA VAL A 462 -14.63 -15.54 0.91
C VAL A 462 -15.23 -15.42 2.31
N LYS A 463 -15.35 -16.54 3.04
CA LYS A 463 -15.88 -16.52 4.41
C LYS A 463 -14.98 -15.68 5.32
N LYS A 464 -13.67 -15.89 5.28
CA LYS A 464 -12.70 -15.15 6.11
C LYS A 464 -12.63 -13.67 5.74
N GLN A 465 -12.72 -13.35 4.44
CA GLN A 465 -12.79 -11.98 3.94
C GLN A 465 -14.03 -11.26 4.47
N LYS A 466 -15.18 -11.94 4.48
CA LYS A 466 -16.42 -11.39 5.07
C LYS A 466 -16.29 -11.17 6.57
N GLU A 467 -15.76 -12.14 7.32
CA GLU A 467 -15.53 -12.00 8.76
C GLU A 467 -14.64 -10.78 9.08
N LEU A 468 -13.59 -10.56 8.30
CA LEU A 468 -12.69 -9.42 8.47
C LEU A 468 -13.36 -8.09 8.08
N GLN A 469 -14.19 -8.09 7.03
CA GLN A 469 -14.99 -6.92 6.64
C GLN A 469 -15.99 -6.53 7.73
N ASP A 470 -16.75 -7.50 8.25
CA ASP A 470 -17.73 -7.28 9.32
C ASP A 470 -17.04 -6.71 10.58
N MET A 471 -15.83 -7.20 10.92
CA MET A 471 -15.03 -6.68 12.03
C MET A 471 -14.51 -5.25 11.76
N TRP A 472 -14.07 -4.96 10.53
CA TRP A 472 -13.62 -3.61 10.16
C TRP A 472 -14.75 -2.60 10.23
N ASP A 473 -15.94 -2.96 9.75
CA ASP A 473 -17.13 -2.12 9.84
C ASP A 473 -17.54 -1.90 11.29
N GLN A 474 -17.46 -2.93 12.15
CA GLN A 474 -17.70 -2.78 13.58
C GLN A 474 -16.72 -1.79 14.25
N VAL A 475 -15.42 -1.83 13.90
CA VAL A 475 -14.43 -0.87 14.43
C VAL A 475 -14.77 0.56 14.01
N LYS A 476 -15.15 0.78 12.75
CA LYS A 476 -15.56 2.10 12.24
C LYS A 476 -16.82 2.61 12.93
N ASP A 477 -17.84 1.77 13.05
CA ASP A 477 -19.10 2.11 13.71
C ASP A 477 -18.88 2.46 15.19
N ARG A 478 -18.09 1.65 15.91
CA ARG A 478 -17.73 1.92 17.32
C ARG A 478 -16.92 3.19 17.50
N ALA A 479 -15.98 3.45 16.60
CA ALA A 479 -15.22 4.70 16.63
C ALA A 479 -16.15 5.91 16.42
N ALA A 480 -17.03 5.87 15.42
CA ALA A 480 -18.00 6.93 15.15
C ALA A 480 -19.00 7.13 16.31
N GLU A 481 -19.52 6.05 16.89
CA GLU A 481 -20.41 6.08 18.06
C GLU A 481 -19.71 6.76 19.25
N ARG A 482 -18.44 6.41 19.50
CA ARG A 482 -17.65 7.01 20.57
C ARG A 482 -17.37 8.50 20.32
N ARG A 483 -17.07 8.91 19.08
CA ARG A 483 -16.91 10.31 18.72
C ARG A 483 -18.15 11.12 19.07
N LEU A 484 -19.31 10.66 18.63
CA LEU A 484 -20.61 11.30 18.90
C LEU A 484 -20.87 11.39 20.41
N ARG A 485 -20.60 10.31 21.15
CA ARG A 485 -20.77 10.28 22.61
C ARG A 485 -19.88 11.30 23.34
N LEU A 486 -18.62 11.43 22.90
CA LEU A 486 -17.68 12.43 23.45
C LEU A 486 -18.07 13.86 23.07
N GLU A 487 -18.58 14.09 21.86
CA GLU A 487 -19.11 15.38 21.42
C GLU A 487 -20.36 15.80 22.23
N ASP A 488 -21.28 14.88 22.46
CA ASP A 488 -22.49 15.13 23.27
C ASP A 488 -22.11 15.42 24.73
N SER A 489 -21.15 14.67 25.29
CA SER A 489 -20.59 14.95 26.63
C SER A 489 -19.94 16.32 26.71
N ARG A 490 -19.14 16.71 25.70
CA ARG A 490 -18.55 18.06 25.62
C ARG A 490 -19.65 19.10 25.56
N GLY A 491 -20.68 18.89 24.73
CA GLY A 491 -21.83 19.76 24.62
C GLY A 491 -22.52 19.97 25.96
N LEU A 492 -22.73 18.90 26.73
CA LEU A 492 -23.31 18.98 28.08
C LEU A 492 -22.45 19.80 29.04
N GLN A 493 -21.12 19.64 28.99
CA GLN A 493 -20.20 20.42 29.81
C GLN A 493 -20.17 21.91 29.42
N VAL A 494 -20.24 22.22 28.12
CA VAL A 494 -20.36 23.62 27.64
C VAL A 494 -21.66 24.21 28.15
N LEU A 495 -22.79 23.52 27.93
CA LEU A 495 -24.11 23.95 28.39
C LEU A 495 -24.10 24.24 29.89
N THR A 496 -23.60 23.30 30.70
CA THR A 496 -23.60 23.44 32.17
C THR A 496 -22.73 24.61 32.64
N ASN A 497 -21.53 24.77 32.08
CA ASN A 497 -20.63 25.85 32.49
C ASN A 497 -21.15 27.21 32.03
N SER A 498 -21.59 27.33 30.78
CA SER A 498 -22.13 28.58 30.25
C SER A 498 -23.44 28.97 30.93
N ALA A 499 -24.34 28.02 31.20
CA ALA A 499 -25.56 28.28 31.98
C ALA A 499 -25.24 28.78 33.39
N LYS A 500 -24.26 28.20 34.09
CA LYS A 500 -23.82 28.69 35.41
C LYS A 500 -23.29 30.12 35.34
N ASN A 501 -22.49 30.43 34.32
CA ASN A 501 -21.96 31.78 34.13
C ASN A 501 -23.08 32.79 33.84
N LEU A 502 -24.01 32.45 32.95
CA LEU A 502 -25.18 33.30 32.68
C LEU A 502 -26.05 33.50 33.91
N LEU A 503 -26.31 32.45 34.69
CA LEU A 503 -27.11 32.58 35.92
C LEU A 503 -26.41 33.45 36.98
N ALA A 504 -25.06 33.39 37.06
CA ALA A 504 -24.30 34.29 37.92
C ALA A 504 -24.42 35.75 37.45
N TRP A 505 -24.28 36.01 36.15
CA TRP A 505 -24.49 37.35 35.57
C TRP A 505 -25.94 37.83 35.76
N VAL A 506 -26.95 36.97 35.57
CA VAL A 506 -28.36 37.30 35.87
C VAL A 506 -28.52 37.72 37.32
N SER A 507 -27.85 37.03 38.25
CA SER A 507 -27.88 37.42 39.67
C SER A 507 -27.29 38.83 39.87
N GLU A 508 -26.19 39.17 39.20
CA GLU A 508 -25.60 40.52 39.24
C GLU A 508 -26.56 41.58 38.66
N VAL A 509 -27.17 41.29 37.51
CA VAL A 509 -28.19 42.15 36.88
C VAL A 509 -29.38 42.35 37.82
N LYS A 510 -29.89 41.28 38.46
CA LYS A 510 -30.97 41.38 39.45
C LYS A 510 -30.60 42.26 40.64
N VAL A 511 -29.35 42.18 41.13
CA VAL A 511 -28.86 43.08 42.18
C VAL A 511 -28.83 44.53 41.68
N ALA A 512 -28.36 44.78 40.45
CA ALA A 512 -28.36 46.11 39.84
C ALA A 512 -29.79 46.64 39.62
N LEU A 513 -30.74 45.80 39.21
CA LEU A 513 -32.16 46.15 39.07
C LEU A 513 -32.80 46.46 40.42
N ASN A 514 -32.46 45.74 41.49
CA ASN A 514 -33.00 46.01 42.82
C ASN A 514 -32.31 47.18 43.54
N SER A 515 -31.23 47.75 42.98
CA SER A 515 -30.60 48.94 43.55
C SER A 515 -31.53 50.16 43.48
N PHE A 516 -31.69 50.87 44.61
CA PHE A 516 -32.57 52.04 44.71
C PHE A 516 -31.76 53.30 45.03
N GLU A 517 -31.74 54.23 44.08
CA GLU A 517 -31.13 55.56 44.25
C GLU A 517 -32.20 56.64 44.03
N PRO A 518 -32.68 57.31 45.10
CA PRO A 518 -33.70 58.34 44.98
C PRO A 518 -33.12 59.62 44.39
N ALA A 519 -33.60 60.03 43.21
CA ALA A 519 -33.24 61.31 42.62
C ALA A 519 -34.02 62.47 43.26
N ARG A 520 -33.31 63.52 43.68
CA ARG A 520 -33.90 64.76 44.26
C ARG A 520 -33.92 65.92 43.28
N ASP A 521 -33.25 65.77 42.15
CA ASP A 521 -33.05 66.75 41.10
C ASP A 521 -33.09 66.08 39.73
N VAL A 522 -33.26 66.89 38.68
CA VAL A 522 -33.38 66.40 37.30
C VAL A 522 -32.09 65.70 36.84
N ALA A 523 -30.92 66.25 37.19
CA ALA A 523 -29.63 65.71 36.72
C ALA A 523 -29.35 64.31 37.30
N THR A 524 -29.57 64.10 38.61
CA THR A 524 -29.46 62.77 39.21
C THR A 524 -30.50 61.78 38.63
N ALA A 525 -31.72 62.24 38.34
CA ALA A 525 -32.75 61.38 37.73
C ALA A 525 -32.36 60.94 36.32
N GLU A 526 -31.88 61.87 35.50
CA GLU A 526 -31.38 61.59 34.14
C GLU A 526 -30.14 60.69 34.17
N HIS A 527 -29.23 60.89 35.12
CA HIS A 527 -28.06 60.04 35.30
C HIS A 527 -28.46 58.59 35.64
N ASN A 528 -29.39 58.40 36.57
CA ASN A 528 -29.89 57.08 36.95
C ASN A 528 -30.61 56.40 35.77
N LEU A 529 -31.37 57.15 34.98
CA LEU A 529 -32.00 56.66 33.76
C LEU A 529 -30.95 56.22 32.73
N LYS A 530 -29.88 57.01 32.53
CA LYS A 530 -28.79 56.67 31.61
C LYS A 530 -28.06 55.40 32.05
N LYS A 531 -27.69 55.28 33.34
CA LYS A 531 -27.09 54.06 33.91
C LYS A 531 -27.97 52.82 33.71
N HIS A 532 -29.29 52.99 33.81
CA HIS A 532 -30.26 51.91 33.56
C HIS A 532 -30.39 51.55 32.06
N GLN A 533 -30.22 52.52 31.16
CA GLN A 533 -30.14 52.27 29.72
C GLN A 533 -28.89 51.47 29.37
N GLU A 534 -27.73 51.81 29.96
CA GLU A 534 -26.47 51.08 29.80
C GLU A 534 -26.61 49.62 30.29
N LEU A 535 -27.29 49.39 31.42
CA LEU A 535 -27.64 48.04 31.87
C LEU A 535 -28.55 47.31 30.85
N GLY A 536 -29.43 48.04 30.18
CA GLY A 536 -30.27 47.47 29.11
C GLY A 536 -29.49 47.12 27.85
N ASP A 537 -28.45 47.89 27.51
CA ASP A 537 -27.50 47.54 26.46
C ASP A 537 -26.74 46.25 26.82
N ASP A 538 -26.26 46.13 28.07
CA ASP A 538 -25.59 44.91 28.57
C ASP A 538 -26.53 43.68 28.54
N ILE A 539 -27.80 43.84 28.91
CA ILE A 539 -28.78 42.75 28.78
C ILE A 539 -28.95 42.33 27.31
N ARG A 540 -28.94 43.28 26.37
CA ARG A 540 -29.06 42.99 24.94
C ARG A 540 -27.83 42.26 24.38
N THR A 541 -26.62 42.56 24.83
CA THR A 541 -25.41 41.88 24.33
C THR A 541 -25.37 40.40 24.72
N HIS A 542 -25.96 40.03 25.87
CA HIS A 542 -26.04 38.64 26.32
C HIS A 542 -27.21 37.85 25.73
N GLU A 543 -28.14 38.49 25.00
CA GLU A 543 -29.32 37.84 24.41
C GLU A 543 -28.93 36.73 23.40
N ASP A 544 -27.87 36.97 22.62
CA ASP A 544 -27.33 35.98 21.68
C ASP A 544 -26.77 34.76 22.43
N GLU A 545 -26.11 34.98 23.57
CA GLU A 545 -25.56 33.89 24.40
C GLU A 545 -26.68 33.04 25.02
N PHE A 546 -27.77 33.64 25.49
CA PHE A 546 -28.97 32.92 25.91
C PHE A 546 -29.56 32.07 24.77
N SER A 547 -29.73 32.67 23.58
CA SER A 547 -30.26 31.99 22.41
C SER A 547 -29.40 30.78 22.02
N ASP A 548 -28.08 30.96 21.94
CA ASP A 548 -27.12 29.91 21.56
C ASP A 548 -27.11 28.75 22.57
N ILE A 549 -27.10 29.06 23.87
CA ILE A 549 -27.10 28.04 24.93
C ILE A 549 -28.44 27.30 24.97
N GLN A 550 -29.56 28.01 24.82
CA GLN A 550 -30.87 27.37 24.73
C GLN A 550 -30.99 26.49 23.48
N ALA A 551 -30.46 26.93 22.34
CA ALA A 551 -30.43 26.14 21.11
C ALA A 551 -29.56 24.89 21.25
N LEU A 552 -28.38 25.01 21.87
CA LEU A 552 -27.51 23.88 22.19
C LEU A 552 -28.21 22.89 23.12
N GLY A 553 -28.83 23.37 24.19
CA GLY A 553 -29.58 22.52 25.12
C GLY A 553 -30.75 21.81 24.45
N ARG A 554 -31.53 22.49 23.58
CA ARG A 554 -32.60 21.85 22.79
C ARG A 554 -32.07 20.75 21.86
N LYS A 555 -30.92 20.98 21.21
CA LYS A 555 -30.25 19.95 20.37
C LYS A 555 -29.80 18.74 21.20
N LEU A 556 -29.22 18.96 22.38
CA LEU A 556 -28.82 17.88 23.28
C LEU A 556 -30.02 17.11 23.83
N LEU A 557 -31.12 17.80 24.11
CA LEU A 557 -32.37 17.19 24.60
C LEU A 557 -33.07 16.35 23.52
N GLN A 558 -32.98 16.72 22.24
CA GLN A 558 -33.49 15.89 21.14
C GLN A 558 -32.81 14.51 21.09
N LYS A 559 -31.51 14.46 21.39
CA LYS A 559 -30.72 13.22 21.46
C LYS A 559 -30.94 12.48 22.78
N ASN A 560 -31.00 13.20 23.89
CA ASN A 560 -31.17 12.68 25.24
C ASN A 560 -32.53 13.10 25.82
N LYS A 561 -33.61 12.51 25.28
CA LYS A 561 -35.00 12.94 25.53
C LYS A 561 -35.46 12.89 26.99
N ASN A 562 -34.78 12.11 27.84
CA ASN A 562 -35.15 11.90 29.24
C ASN A 562 -34.19 12.60 30.22
N SER A 563 -33.42 13.60 29.77
CA SER A 563 -32.53 14.33 30.67
C SER A 563 -33.28 15.43 31.41
N ASP A 564 -33.79 15.10 32.59
CA ASP A 564 -34.48 16.04 33.48
C ASP A 564 -33.60 17.23 33.88
N GLU A 565 -32.29 17.01 34.02
CA GLU A 565 -31.30 18.05 34.35
C GLU A 565 -31.19 19.11 33.25
N ILE A 566 -31.09 18.71 31.97
CA ILE A 566 -31.02 19.63 30.84
C ILE A 566 -32.34 20.40 30.71
N GLN A 567 -33.47 19.71 30.87
CA GLN A 567 -34.78 20.34 30.79
C GLN A 567 -34.98 21.39 31.88
N ALA A 568 -34.66 21.06 33.14
CA ALA A 568 -34.75 21.99 34.26
C ALA A 568 -33.86 23.22 34.05
N MET A 569 -32.63 23.02 33.55
CA MET A 569 -31.70 24.12 33.28
C MET A 569 -32.21 25.07 32.18
N LEU A 570 -32.79 24.53 31.11
CA LEU A 570 -33.38 25.33 30.04
C LEU A 570 -34.59 26.14 30.51
N VAL A 571 -35.46 25.54 31.33
CA VAL A 571 -36.60 26.23 31.94
C VAL A 571 -36.11 27.35 32.85
N GLN A 572 -35.13 27.06 33.72
CA GLN A 572 -34.55 28.06 34.61
C GLN A 572 -33.97 29.24 33.81
N LEU A 573 -33.18 28.99 32.77
CA LEU A 573 -32.62 30.07 31.94
C LEU A 573 -33.70 30.93 31.27
N ASP A 574 -34.76 30.31 30.73
CA ASP A 574 -35.86 31.03 30.10
C ASP A 574 -36.67 31.87 31.10
N GLU A 575 -36.96 31.33 32.29
CA GLU A 575 -37.66 32.06 33.36
C GLU A 575 -36.83 33.23 33.89
N GLU A 576 -35.54 33.00 34.12
CA GLU A 576 -34.59 34.00 34.60
C GLU A 576 -34.38 35.12 33.58
N GLN A 577 -34.26 34.79 32.29
CA GLN A 577 -34.19 35.75 31.18
C GLN A 577 -35.46 36.60 31.11
N LYS A 578 -36.65 35.99 31.17
CA LYS A 578 -37.92 36.73 31.20
C LYS A 578 -38.05 37.62 32.43
N ALA A 579 -37.53 37.17 33.57
CA ALA A 579 -37.57 37.94 34.82
C ALA A 579 -36.70 39.20 34.74
N ILE A 580 -35.48 39.13 34.18
CA ILE A 580 -34.62 40.32 34.03
C ILE A 580 -35.22 41.31 33.02
N HIS A 581 -35.78 40.84 31.90
CA HIS A 581 -36.43 41.72 30.92
C HIS A 581 -37.63 42.45 31.52
N ARG A 582 -38.47 41.73 32.27
CA ARG A 582 -39.60 42.31 32.98
C ARG A 582 -39.15 43.33 34.03
N GLY A 583 -38.20 42.95 34.89
CA GLY A 583 -37.69 43.83 35.94
C GLY A 583 -36.99 45.07 35.39
N TRP A 584 -36.28 44.94 34.27
CA TRP A 584 -35.67 46.07 33.57
C TRP A 584 -36.73 47.03 33.02
N GLN A 585 -37.78 46.51 32.39
CA GLN A 585 -38.87 47.33 31.85
C GLN A 585 -39.64 48.06 32.96
N GLU A 586 -40.00 47.36 34.04
CA GLU A 586 -40.68 47.95 35.20
C GLU A 586 -39.83 49.07 35.84
N LYS A 587 -38.52 48.84 36.01
CA LYS A 587 -37.61 49.87 36.53
C LYS A 587 -37.40 51.03 35.57
N LEU A 588 -37.38 50.78 34.25
CA LEU A 588 -37.28 51.82 33.24
C LEU A 588 -38.49 52.76 33.32
N ASP A 589 -39.70 52.20 33.40
CA ASP A 589 -40.93 52.98 33.50
C ASP A 589 -40.95 53.78 34.81
N TYR A 590 -40.50 53.20 35.92
CA TYR A 590 -40.33 53.92 37.19
C TYR A 590 -39.33 55.09 37.09
N LEU A 591 -38.16 54.88 36.48
CA LEU A 591 -37.13 55.92 36.36
C LEU A 591 -37.58 57.05 35.41
N ARG A 592 -38.27 56.74 34.31
CA ARG A 592 -38.86 57.74 33.42
C ARG A 592 -39.88 58.61 34.15
N GLN A 593 -40.81 57.98 34.89
CA GLN A 593 -41.75 58.70 35.75
C GLN A 593 -41.03 59.56 36.81
N GLY A 594 -39.89 59.08 37.33
CA GLY A 594 -39.03 59.81 38.24
C GLY A 594 -38.43 61.08 37.62
N VAL A 595 -37.91 61.01 36.39
CA VAL A 595 -37.41 62.17 35.63
C VAL A 595 -38.54 63.17 35.37
N ASP A 596 -39.68 62.69 34.88
CA ASP A 596 -40.86 63.52 34.62
C ASP A 596 -41.33 64.23 35.90
N LEU A 597 -41.32 63.54 37.05
CA LEU A 597 -41.66 64.16 38.33
C LEU A 597 -40.69 65.28 38.72
N GLN A 598 -39.38 65.10 38.52
CA GLN A 598 -38.40 66.15 38.85
C GLN A 598 -38.49 67.34 37.88
N MET A 599 -38.73 67.08 36.60
CA MET A 599 -39.01 68.13 35.62
C MET A 599 -40.29 68.90 35.98
N PHE A 600 -41.34 68.21 36.44
CA PHE A 600 -42.58 68.83 36.91
C PHE A 600 -42.34 69.73 38.13
N ASN A 601 -41.57 69.26 39.12
CA ASN A 601 -41.25 70.09 40.30
C ASN A 601 -40.42 71.32 39.91
N ARG A 602 -39.41 71.16 39.04
CA ARG A 602 -38.61 72.28 38.54
C ARG A 602 -39.49 73.33 37.84
N GLU A 603 -40.44 72.88 37.02
CA GLU A 603 -41.37 73.75 36.32
C GLU A 603 -42.33 74.45 37.29
N ALA A 604 -42.87 73.73 38.29
CA ALA A 604 -43.69 74.32 39.35
C ALA A 604 -42.94 75.45 40.07
N ASP A 605 -41.68 75.22 40.46
CA ASP A 605 -40.88 76.17 41.21
C ASP A 605 -40.53 77.41 40.35
N GLN A 606 -40.32 77.23 39.04
CA GLN A 606 -40.13 78.34 38.10
C GLN A 606 -41.41 79.17 37.93
N ILE A 607 -42.57 78.53 37.80
CA ILE A 607 -43.86 79.22 37.71
C ILE A 607 -44.17 79.96 39.02
N ASP A 608 -43.93 79.34 40.17
CA ASP A 608 -44.13 79.96 41.49
C ASP A 608 -43.21 81.18 41.68
N SER A 609 -41.94 81.08 41.28
CA SER A 609 -40.99 82.21 41.35
C SER A 609 -41.45 83.40 40.51
N ILE A 610 -41.90 83.16 39.27
CA ILE A 610 -42.45 84.20 38.38
C ILE A 610 -43.79 84.73 38.90
N THR A 611 -44.64 83.86 39.46
CA THR A 611 -45.94 84.27 40.00
C THR A 611 -45.75 85.13 41.25
N SER A 612 -44.79 84.79 42.11
CA SER A 612 -44.40 85.60 43.27
C SER A 612 -43.85 86.97 42.86
N SER A 613 -43.01 87.04 41.82
CA SER A 613 -42.51 88.33 41.33
C SER A 613 -43.61 89.20 40.73
N HIS A 614 -44.57 88.61 40.01
CA HIS A 614 -45.75 89.34 39.52
C HIS A 614 -46.67 89.79 40.66
N ASP A 615 -46.88 88.97 41.69
CA ASP A 615 -47.69 89.35 42.86
C ASP A 615 -47.07 90.56 43.58
N ALA A 616 -45.74 90.55 43.77
CA ALA A 616 -45.01 91.68 44.36
C ALA A 616 -45.11 92.97 43.52
N LEU A 617 -45.24 92.87 42.18
CA LEU A 617 -45.49 94.03 41.33
C LEU A 617 -46.93 94.58 41.46
N LEU A 618 -47.89 93.74 41.87
CA LEU A 618 -49.29 94.14 42.04
C LEU A 618 -49.57 94.78 43.39
N ASP A 619 -48.72 94.54 44.41
CA ASP A 619 -48.84 95.14 45.75
C ASP A 619 -48.64 96.68 45.75
N PHE A 620 -48.11 97.26 44.68
CA PHE A 620 -47.88 98.71 44.59
C PHE A 620 -49.19 99.48 44.29
N GLU A 621 -50.03 99.81 45.28
CA GLU A 621 -51.37 100.41 45.11
C GLU A 621 -51.48 101.80 44.41
N ASP A 622 -50.39 102.37 43.89
CA ASP A 622 -50.41 103.69 43.23
C ASP A 622 -51.27 103.70 41.95
N LEU A 623 -52.22 104.65 41.88
CA LEU A 623 -53.14 104.86 40.76
C LEU A 623 -52.79 106.09 39.91
N GLY A 624 -51.70 106.79 40.23
CA GLY A 624 -51.24 108.00 39.54
C GLY A 624 -51.96 109.28 39.97
N THR A 625 -51.25 110.41 39.92
CA THR A 625 -51.73 111.73 40.36
C THR A 625 -52.01 112.69 39.21
N THR A 626 -51.54 112.38 38.01
CA THR A 626 -51.77 113.14 36.77
C THR A 626 -52.20 112.20 35.65
N LEU A 627 -52.86 112.73 34.62
CA LEU A 627 -53.30 111.95 33.46
C LEU A 627 -52.12 111.19 32.80
N ASP A 628 -50.99 111.88 32.58
CA ASP A 628 -49.79 111.29 31.98
C ASP A 628 -49.20 110.16 32.84
N ASP A 629 -49.20 110.32 34.17
CA ASP A 629 -48.72 109.29 35.10
C ASP A 629 -49.63 108.05 35.09
N VAL A 630 -50.95 108.25 35.04
CA VAL A 630 -51.95 107.17 35.00
C VAL A 630 -51.86 106.41 33.66
N GLU A 631 -51.70 107.11 32.55
CA GLU A 631 -51.50 106.50 31.23
C GLU A 631 -50.20 105.67 31.17
N ALA A 632 -49.11 106.19 31.74
CA ALA A 632 -47.84 105.46 31.84
C ALA A 632 -47.97 104.20 32.71
N LEU A 633 -48.65 104.29 33.86
CA LEU A 633 -48.95 103.14 34.74
C LEU A 633 -49.86 102.12 34.06
N SER A 634 -50.91 102.57 33.36
CA SER A 634 -51.82 101.73 32.59
C SER A 634 -51.08 100.94 31.52
N LYS A 635 -50.22 101.59 30.73
CA LYS A 635 -49.41 100.93 29.71
C LYS A 635 -48.43 99.89 30.28
N ARG A 636 -47.80 100.16 31.42
CA ARG A 636 -46.94 99.18 32.11
C ARG A 636 -47.75 97.98 32.62
N HIS A 637 -48.96 98.23 33.10
CA HIS A 637 -49.86 97.20 33.59
C HIS A 637 -50.46 96.34 32.46
N GLU A 638 -50.77 96.93 31.31
CA GLU A 638 -51.12 96.20 30.09
C GLU A 638 -50.00 95.24 29.67
N ASN A 639 -48.74 95.67 29.75
CA ASN A 639 -47.60 94.79 29.48
C ASN A 639 -47.55 93.62 30.45
N LEU A 640 -47.83 93.83 31.74
CA LEU A 640 -47.93 92.76 32.74
C LEU A 640 -49.07 91.78 32.40
N ILE A 641 -50.24 92.27 32.00
CA ILE A 641 -51.36 91.40 31.59
C ILE A 641 -51.01 90.59 30.35
N ASN A 642 -50.34 91.20 29.37
CA ASN A 642 -49.87 90.51 28.17
C ASN A 642 -48.84 89.42 28.51
N THR A 643 -47.90 89.68 29.43
CA THR A 643 -46.96 88.63 29.88
C THR A 643 -47.66 87.52 30.66
N LEU A 644 -48.68 87.85 31.47
CA LEU A 644 -49.51 86.85 32.15
C LEU A 644 -50.21 85.93 31.13
N HIS A 645 -50.74 86.49 30.05
CA HIS A 645 -51.41 85.74 28.98
C HIS A 645 -50.44 84.85 28.19
N VAL A 646 -49.27 85.36 27.80
CA VAL A 646 -48.24 84.56 27.11
C VAL A 646 -47.82 83.37 27.99
N GLN A 647 -47.74 83.56 29.30
CA GLN A 647 -47.39 82.50 30.25
C GLN A 647 -48.52 81.49 30.52
N ASP A 648 -49.77 81.73 30.09
CA ASP A 648 -50.86 80.74 30.23
C ASP A 648 -50.55 79.47 29.43
N GLN A 649 -49.87 79.59 28.29
CA GLN A 649 -49.42 78.43 27.51
C GLN A 649 -48.47 77.55 28.33
N ARG A 650 -47.55 78.19 29.08
CA ARG A 650 -46.60 77.51 29.95
C ARG A 650 -47.31 76.80 31.11
N LEU A 651 -48.32 77.45 31.69
CA LEU A 651 -49.18 76.86 32.72
C LEU A 651 -49.97 75.65 32.19
N HIS A 652 -50.46 75.72 30.95
CA HIS A 652 -51.14 74.60 30.31
C HIS A 652 -50.21 73.41 30.11
N VAL A 653 -48.97 73.64 29.64
CA VAL A 653 -47.95 72.59 29.50
C VAL A 653 -47.64 71.95 30.86
N PHE A 654 -47.49 72.77 31.91
CA PHE A 654 -47.30 72.29 33.29
C PHE A 654 -48.47 71.41 33.78
N SER A 655 -49.72 71.83 33.55
CA SER A 655 -50.90 71.02 33.87
C SER A 655 -50.92 69.70 33.10
N SER A 656 -50.65 69.76 31.78
CA SER A 656 -50.58 68.56 30.94
C SER A 656 -49.51 67.59 31.41
N MET A 657 -48.39 68.09 31.93
CA MET A 657 -47.34 67.27 32.50
C MET A 657 -47.80 66.52 33.76
N ALA A 658 -48.53 67.19 34.65
CA ALA A 658 -49.18 66.53 35.80
C ALA A 658 -50.22 65.50 35.34
N ASP A 659 -51.05 65.83 34.36
CA ASP A 659 -52.09 64.93 33.86
C ASP A 659 -51.50 63.65 33.27
N LYS A 660 -50.39 63.76 32.52
CA LYS A 660 -49.63 62.61 32.00
C LYS A 660 -49.10 61.73 33.13
N LEU A 661 -48.52 62.33 34.18
CA LEU A 661 -48.00 61.58 35.33
C LEU A 661 -49.12 60.88 36.12
N ILE A 662 -50.28 61.52 36.25
CA ILE A 662 -51.44 60.96 36.95
C ILE A 662 -52.08 59.83 36.12
N ALA A 663 -52.24 60.04 34.81
CA ALA A 663 -52.77 59.02 33.89
C ALA A 663 -51.88 57.77 33.83
N ALA A 664 -50.56 57.94 33.94
CA ALA A 664 -49.59 56.85 34.03
C ALA A 664 -49.59 56.11 35.39
N GLY A 665 -50.44 56.51 36.35
CA GLY A 665 -50.58 55.85 37.64
C GLY A 665 -49.39 56.07 38.58
N HIS A 666 -48.69 57.21 38.47
CA HIS A 666 -47.51 57.49 39.29
C HIS A 666 -47.84 57.37 40.79
N HIS A 667 -46.97 56.73 41.57
CA HIS A 667 -47.15 56.50 43.01
C HIS A 667 -47.34 57.77 43.88
N LYS A 668 -47.07 58.97 43.33
CA LYS A 668 -47.24 60.29 43.97
C LYS A 668 -48.37 61.11 43.33
N SER A 669 -49.25 60.51 42.54
CA SER A 669 -50.32 61.20 41.79
C SER A 669 -51.13 62.19 42.64
N LYS A 670 -51.53 61.81 43.86
CA LYS A 670 -52.26 62.72 44.78
C LYS A 670 -51.47 63.99 45.14
N ARG A 671 -50.15 63.86 45.32
CA ARG A 671 -49.27 64.98 45.66
C ARG A 671 -49.00 65.85 44.42
N ILE A 672 -48.87 65.24 43.25
CA ILE A 672 -48.72 65.94 41.97
C ILE A 672 -49.98 66.77 41.69
N ASP A 673 -51.16 66.17 41.82
CA ASP A 673 -52.46 66.83 41.64
C ASP A 673 -52.62 68.03 42.59
N LYS A 674 -52.33 67.82 43.89
CA LYS A 674 -52.34 68.91 44.88
C LYS A 674 -51.38 70.04 44.52
N ARG A 675 -50.14 69.72 44.11
CA ARG A 675 -49.14 70.73 43.72
C ARG A 675 -49.58 71.48 42.45
N ARG A 676 -50.15 70.77 41.47
CA ARG A 676 -50.71 71.37 40.25
C ARG A 676 -51.78 72.39 40.60
N ASN A 677 -52.78 71.99 41.39
CA ASN A 677 -53.89 72.86 41.76
C ASN A 677 -53.43 74.08 42.55
N GLN A 678 -52.45 73.93 43.46
CA GLN A 678 -51.87 75.06 44.19
C GLN A 678 -51.24 76.11 43.26
N VAL A 679 -50.45 75.68 42.26
CA VAL A 679 -49.81 76.58 41.30
C VAL A 679 -50.88 77.26 40.42
N LEU A 680 -51.90 76.52 39.98
CA LEU A 680 -53.02 77.06 39.20
C LEU A 680 -53.81 78.11 40.00
N GLU A 681 -54.13 77.82 41.26
CA GLU A 681 -54.88 78.73 42.15
C GLU A 681 -54.09 80.01 42.44
N ASN A 682 -52.81 79.89 42.80
CA ASN A 682 -51.93 81.05 43.02
C ASN A 682 -51.86 81.91 41.76
N ARG A 683 -51.75 81.28 40.59
CA ARG A 683 -51.67 81.98 39.31
C ARG A 683 -52.97 82.68 38.96
N GLN A 684 -54.12 82.04 39.21
CA GLN A 684 -55.43 82.66 38.99
C GLN A 684 -55.63 83.86 39.91
N ALA A 685 -55.24 83.76 41.19
CA ALA A 685 -55.32 84.87 42.15
C ALA A 685 -54.52 86.10 41.68
N VAL A 686 -53.31 85.91 41.16
CA VAL A 686 -52.50 87.01 40.57
C VAL A 686 -53.17 87.61 39.34
N LYS A 687 -53.81 86.79 38.48
CA LYS A 687 -54.58 87.30 37.33
C LYS A 687 -55.77 88.13 37.79
N ASP A 688 -56.53 87.66 38.77
CA ASP A 688 -57.69 88.38 39.32
C ASP A 688 -57.26 89.72 39.95
N LYS A 689 -56.17 89.73 40.72
CA LYS A 689 -55.57 90.97 41.25
C LYS A 689 -55.14 91.91 40.11
N ALA A 690 -54.52 91.39 39.05
CA ALA A 690 -54.09 92.19 37.92
C ALA A 690 -55.29 92.81 37.17
N TYR A 691 -56.36 92.05 36.90
CA TYR A 691 -57.55 92.61 36.26
C TYR A 691 -58.24 93.65 37.14
N LYS A 692 -58.34 93.41 38.45
CA LYS A 692 -58.87 94.40 39.39
C LYS A 692 -58.04 95.68 39.40
N ARG A 693 -56.70 95.58 39.36
CA ARG A 693 -55.82 96.75 39.24
C ARG A 693 -56.01 97.48 37.91
N LYS A 694 -56.26 96.76 36.82
CA LYS A 694 -56.56 97.35 35.51
C LYS A 694 -57.85 98.18 35.57
N GLU A 695 -58.92 97.61 36.14
CA GLU A 695 -60.19 98.32 36.33
C GLU A 695 -59.99 99.60 37.18
N LEU A 696 -59.18 99.54 38.24
CA LEU A 696 -58.86 100.70 39.05
C LEU A 696 -58.03 101.76 38.31
N LEU A 697 -57.09 101.37 37.45
CA LEU A 697 -56.31 102.30 36.63
C LEU A 697 -57.16 102.94 35.52
N GLU A 698 -58.09 102.19 34.92
CA GLU A 698 -59.07 102.71 33.96
C GLU A 698 -60.02 103.69 34.63
N ALA A 699 -60.48 103.38 35.85
CA ALA A 699 -61.27 104.28 36.68
C ALA A 699 -60.47 105.55 37.02
N SER A 700 -59.21 105.42 37.44
CA SER A 700 -58.32 106.56 37.72
C SER A 700 -58.11 107.43 36.49
N ARG A 701 -57.93 106.81 35.33
CA ARG A 701 -57.79 107.51 34.06
C ARG A 701 -59.05 108.32 33.75
N ALA A 702 -60.23 107.71 33.83
CA ALA A 702 -61.50 108.40 33.58
C ALA A 702 -61.72 109.60 34.53
N TYR A 703 -61.30 109.48 35.79
CA TYR A 703 -61.34 110.59 36.74
C TYR A 703 -60.37 111.72 36.39
N HIS A 704 -59.12 111.40 36.03
CA HIS A 704 -58.13 112.42 35.65
C HIS A 704 -58.44 113.06 34.28
N GLU A 705 -59.07 112.32 33.36
CA GLU A 705 -59.63 112.87 32.11
C GLU A 705 -60.75 113.88 32.43
N PHE A 706 -61.72 113.50 33.26
CA PHE A 706 -62.77 114.41 33.74
C PHE A 706 -62.19 115.66 34.43
N LYS A 707 -61.22 115.47 35.33
CA LYS A 707 -60.59 116.57 36.05
C LYS A 707 -59.82 117.51 35.13
N ALA A 708 -59.09 116.97 34.14
CA ALA A 708 -58.40 117.78 33.15
C ALA A 708 -59.40 118.57 32.28
N GLU A 709 -60.50 117.95 31.85
CA GLU A 709 -61.57 118.63 31.12
C GLU A 709 -62.25 119.71 31.95
N LEU A 710 -62.49 119.46 33.24
CA LEU A 710 -63.06 120.41 34.18
C LEU A 710 -62.11 121.58 34.43
N ASP A 711 -60.84 121.33 34.73
CA ASP A 711 -59.83 122.37 34.97
C ASP A 711 -59.65 123.25 33.71
N GLU A 712 -59.65 122.66 32.51
CA GLU A 712 -59.65 123.40 31.25
C GLU A 712 -60.92 124.27 31.11
N MET A 713 -62.09 123.72 31.45
CA MET A 713 -63.37 124.45 31.40
C MET A 713 -63.43 125.57 32.46
N LEU A 714 -62.94 125.34 33.68
CA LEU A 714 -62.86 126.36 34.73
C LEU A 714 -61.87 127.47 34.37
N ALA A 715 -60.71 127.11 33.79
CA ALA A 715 -59.77 128.08 33.25
C ALA A 715 -60.42 128.93 32.15
N TRP A 716 -61.16 128.29 31.23
CA TRP A 716 -61.93 128.98 30.20
C TRP A 716 -63.01 129.89 30.81
N ILE A 717 -63.81 129.42 31.77
CA ILE A 717 -64.83 130.23 32.46
C ILE A 717 -64.19 131.43 33.13
N HIS A 718 -63.07 131.26 33.84
CA HIS A 718 -62.41 132.36 34.54
C HIS A 718 -61.79 133.36 33.56
N GLU A 719 -61.20 132.92 32.44
CA GLU A 719 -60.74 133.79 31.36
C GLU A 719 -61.91 134.60 30.79
N LYS A 720 -63.04 133.93 30.49
CA LYS A 720 -64.22 134.59 29.94
C LYS A 720 -64.95 135.46 30.96
N GLN A 721 -64.95 135.11 32.24
CA GLN A 721 -65.51 135.92 33.33
C GLN A 721 -64.74 137.22 33.46
N LYS A 722 -63.41 137.20 33.36
CA LYS A 722 -62.61 138.44 33.28
C LYS A 722 -63.00 139.29 32.07
N LEU A 723 -63.24 138.65 30.93
CA LEU A 723 -63.63 139.32 29.69
C LEU A 723 -65.04 139.92 29.76
N ALA A 724 -65.97 139.24 30.46
CA ALA A 724 -67.34 139.70 30.71
C ALA A 724 -67.42 140.79 31.79
N SER A 725 -66.53 140.75 32.79
CA SER A 725 -66.44 141.73 33.88
C SER A 725 -65.67 143.00 33.49
N ASP A 726 -65.19 143.08 32.25
CA ASP A 726 -64.49 144.26 31.74
C ASP A 726 -65.46 145.45 31.67
N GLU A 727 -65.40 146.32 32.70
CA GLU A 727 -66.24 147.53 32.82
C GLU A 727 -65.85 148.65 31.81
N SER A 728 -65.00 148.37 30.83
CA SER A 728 -64.58 149.29 29.78
C SER A 728 -65.70 149.65 28.77
N TYR A 729 -66.97 149.36 29.06
CA TYR A 729 -68.14 149.77 28.26
C TYR A 729 -68.40 151.29 28.25
N ARG A 730 -67.65 152.06 29.06
CA ARG A 730 -67.81 153.52 29.21
C ARG A 730 -67.18 154.37 28.10
N ASP A 731 -66.44 153.77 27.15
CA ASP A 731 -65.74 154.51 26.09
C ASP A 731 -66.42 154.33 24.72
N LEU A 732 -67.05 155.39 24.20
CA LEU A 732 -67.94 155.36 23.03
C LEU A 732 -67.23 154.99 21.70
N THR A 733 -65.91 155.15 21.62
CA THR A 733 -65.12 154.97 20.37
C THR A 733 -64.85 153.50 20.01
N ASN A 734 -65.11 152.56 20.92
CA ASN A 734 -64.81 151.13 20.74
C ASN A 734 -66.04 150.21 20.84
N LEU A 735 -67.25 150.79 20.85
CA LEU A 735 -68.50 150.08 21.14
C LEU A 735 -68.85 148.98 20.12
N GLU A 736 -68.71 149.27 18.81
CA GLU A 736 -69.08 148.33 17.74
C GLU A 736 -68.15 147.11 17.67
N ARG A 737 -66.83 147.31 17.86
CA ARG A 737 -65.84 146.22 17.93
C ARG A 737 -66.07 145.34 19.17
N LYS A 738 -66.51 145.94 20.28
CA LYS A 738 -66.86 145.21 21.51
C LYS A 738 -68.18 144.45 21.37
N LEU A 739 -69.18 145.01 20.68
CA LEU A 739 -70.44 144.32 20.40
C LEU A 739 -70.20 143.06 19.55
N LYS A 740 -69.35 143.13 18.52
CA LYS A 740 -68.93 141.93 17.76
C LYS A 740 -68.14 140.92 18.58
N LYS A 741 -67.28 141.38 19.51
CA LYS A 741 -66.59 140.47 20.45
C LYS A 741 -67.56 139.82 21.43
N HIS A 742 -68.61 140.53 21.84
CA HIS A 742 -69.66 140.01 22.70
C HIS A 742 -70.54 138.99 21.96
N GLU A 743 -70.91 139.27 20.71
CA GLU A 743 -71.61 138.32 19.83
C GLU A 743 -70.76 137.05 19.55
N ALA A 744 -69.44 137.21 19.36
CA ALA A 744 -68.51 136.07 19.26
C ALA A 744 -68.40 135.30 20.59
N PHE A 745 -68.41 135.99 21.72
CA PHE A 745 -68.45 135.36 23.05
C PHE A 745 -69.77 134.60 23.27
N GLU A 746 -70.93 135.14 22.88
CA GLU A 746 -72.22 134.44 22.95
C GLU A 746 -72.23 133.19 22.06
N ALA A 747 -71.61 133.25 20.88
CA ALA A 747 -71.46 132.09 20.00
C ALA A 747 -70.54 131.01 20.60
N GLU A 748 -69.40 131.40 21.19
CA GLU A 748 -68.50 130.49 21.91
C GLU A 748 -69.19 129.88 23.15
N LEU A 749 -69.97 130.67 23.89
CA LEU A 749 -70.74 130.20 25.05
C LEU A 749 -71.76 129.14 24.64
N LYS A 750 -72.46 129.36 23.52
CA LYS A 750 -73.40 128.38 22.96
C LYS A 750 -72.71 127.13 22.43
N ALA A 751 -71.50 127.23 21.89
CA ALA A 751 -70.72 126.08 21.44
C ALA A 751 -70.19 125.23 22.61
N ASN A 752 -69.78 125.89 23.70
CA ASN A 752 -69.28 125.23 24.91
C ASN A 752 -70.38 124.74 25.85
N GLU A 753 -71.65 125.13 25.64
CA GLU A 753 -72.80 124.61 26.39
C GLU A 753 -72.90 123.08 26.28
N ALA A 754 -72.63 122.53 25.08
CA ALA A 754 -72.57 121.08 24.87
C ALA A 754 -71.43 120.44 25.67
N ARG A 755 -70.22 121.03 25.65
CA ARG A 755 -69.07 120.53 26.41
C ARG A 755 -69.32 120.57 27.92
N LEU A 756 -69.95 121.63 28.43
CA LEU A 756 -70.34 121.75 29.83
C LEU A 756 -71.38 120.70 30.22
N HIS A 757 -72.36 120.43 29.35
CA HIS A 757 -73.33 119.37 29.56
C HIS A 757 -72.65 117.99 29.59
N ASP A 758 -71.71 117.73 28.69
CA ASP A 758 -70.97 116.47 28.62
C ASP A 758 -70.08 116.27 29.87
N ILE A 759 -69.36 117.29 30.32
CA ILE A 759 -68.57 117.25 31.58
C ILE A 759 -69.50 116.97 32.76
N ASN A 760 -70.63 117.66 32.88
CA ASN A 760 -71.59 117.43 33.95
C ASN A 760 -72.21 116.02 33.90
N SER A 761 -72.51 115.52 32.71
CA SER A 761 -73.00 114.16 32.48
C SER A 761 -71.95 113.11 32.86
N ASN A 762 -70.68 113.34 32.53
CA ASN A 762 -69.55 112.50 32.90
C ASN A 762 -69.34 112.49 34.42
N GLY A 763 -69.34 113.66 35.07
CA GLY A 763 -69.27 113.78 36.53
C GLY A 763 -70.42 113.07 37.23
N GLN A 764 -71.66 113.27 36.78
CA GLN A 764 -72.84 112.56 37.29
C GLN A 764 -72.75 111.04 37.10
N SER A 765 -72.19 110.59 35.98
CA SER A 765 -71.98 109.17 35.71
C SER A 765 -70.94 108.55 36.66
N LEU A 766 -69.85 109.28 36.97
CA LEU A 766 -68.86 108.86 37.97
C LEU A 766 -69.47 108.76 39.38
N ILE A 767 -70.34 109.70 39.76
CA ILE A 767 -71.05 109.69 41.05
C ILE A 767 -72.04 108.51 41.12
N LEU A 768 -72.89 108.34 40.10
CA LEU A 768 -73.87 107.24 40.04
C LEU A 768 -73.18 105.87 39.99
N GLY A 769 -72.01 105.79 39.35
CA GLY A 769 -71.16 104.61 39.28
C GLY A 769 -70.42 104.26 40.59
N LYS A 770 -70.55 105.07 41.65
CA LYS A 770 -69.81 104.94 42.92
C LYS A 770 -68.30 104.86 42.71
N HIS A 771 -67.77 105.75 41.88
CA HIS A 771 -66.34 105.86 41.61
C HIS A 771 -65.53 106.12 42.90
N TYR A 772 -64.27 105.68 42.99
CA TYR A 772 -63.48 105.87 44.22
C TYR A 772 -63.24 107.35 44.57
N ALA A 773 -63.19 108.21 43.55
CA ALA A 773 -63.05 109.66 43.67
C ALA A 773 -64.38 110.43 43.74
N THR A 774 -65.53 109.75 43.97
CA THR A 774 -66.85 110.40 44.09
C THR A 774 -66.87 111.62 45.03
N PRO A 775 -66.23 111.60 46.21
CA PRO A 775 -66.22 112.78 47.11
C PRO A 775 -65.52 114.00 46.51
N ASP A 776 -64.53 113.80 45.65
CA ASP A 776 -63.82 114.88 44.97
C ASP A 776 -64.65 115.40 43.78
N VAL A 777 -65.25 114.48 43.00
CA VAL A 777 -66.16 114.83 41.88
C VAL A 777 -67.44 115.54 42.33
N GLU A 778 -67.96 115.27 43.54
CA GLU A 778 -69.12 116.00 44.08
C GLU A 778 -68.77 117.43 44.53
N LYS A 779 -67.49 117.68 44.82
CA LYS A 779 -67.00 118.98 45.30
C LYS A 779 -66.65 119.92 44.15
N ASP A 780 -66.13 119.34 43.08
CA ASP A 780 -65.69 119.97 41.84
C ASP A 780 -66.88 120.24 40.90
#